data_AF-A0A223P6T3-F1
#
_entry.id   AF-A0A223P6T3-F1
#
_cell.length_a   1.000
_cell.length_b   1.000
_cell.length_c   1.000
_cell.angle_alpha   90.00
_cell.angle_beta   90.00
_cell.angle_gamma   90.00
#
_symmetry.space_group_name_H-M   'P 1'
#
loop_
_entity.id
_entity.type
_entity.pdbx_description
1 polymer ?
#
loop_
_entity_poly.entity_id
_entity_poly.type
_entity_poly.pdbx_seq_one_letter_code
_entity_poly.pdbx_strand_id
1 'polypeptide(L)'
;MTKPRPLSLDNIAIPAAGDAELRFRITDYSYAPVSETGAVAYLRAWRQNARPDAHSHPLTIARAKSDALADMAARQLRNELALCSSIDGAWALKPTGSVVGAGAMVLLYDDADILSLDKVAPHALTTACFIKLAPKLARVMESMHVHGLIHRNVNPACFFIGIDTTVDEASHFRVKIGGFGLAATGKEISGDDDTAVPLLCGELAYMSPEHSGRTHRSIDARSDLYSLGVIFYRLLTGHLPFGISGVESDTTEWIHFHIASEAVAPHLLSDAIPEMLSNIVMRLLEKNPERRYQDAAQLHADLEYCKYVLSEEAKDGDAARSDIPTASLAPAPLYGAEHASLLITSAAAQAKNRMHEAVLHYHAGEYTQAGACMAAVAESQQLSELHAEFHFFSALILAAGATAPAQEEQRRHALTQHCEKIFFPSVASTPVLSVQTTILLGEIARLNADTTTALRHYEQAASRAEESQLWHYAGIAHALAAEVCRKQSLPTSLLAHLKSARRAYKKFDAPELAAQLAHRFPEAMASLPRSEDIQPQSETANIRDLESAVRAARALSEEIRLDELMQIIMSVTLEHVGAERGLLIRLDEQVPYIDACARTTTSGITVNLRHTTVTEADMPLVMLDKALNTGHQVYAGDDGVLQTFQPGLNSRAFQTNSQTNGQAQTARFNAICVPMLKQARVVGALYLENRVLPDAFTVEHTQILQLLASQAAISLETARLYAALLAENAQRKAAEKALRASQTSLVQGEQFNHIGSMRYVLEEGLMYCSAELCRIYALEAGKDVITYEEFSALLHPDDRHSVLDTVEAAVAVGGVIRVEHRICRKSGEVRYISGIGKPFYVDGKFTEYVGTATDITSRRHAEDALRVAQADLARVSRATTVGQLTASIAHEINQPLMSIVSNAGASLRWLDRTPMHLENARAGLYDIVAEGQRAGDMIQSLQRLTRNTEPVFERINLNAAIRHILAISRSEIERHGISLVLNLTQENLYVIGDFVQIQQVLLNLVINAIEAMAEIATRARMLSISSAHAGRDGNDKFIKVIIADTGEGIAADAAERVFDAFYTTKKNGMGMGLAICRSIIETHRGRLQAAVRQPFGSTFWFELPLAPAPAPEQ
;
A
#
# COMPACT_ATOMS: atom_id res chain seq x y z
N MET A 1 55.55 30.41 16.59
CA MET A 1 54.70 31.58 16.92
C MET A 1 54.44 32.33 15.62
N THR A 2 53.24 32.61 15.12
CA THR A 2 51.91 32.73 15.72
C THR A 2 50.84 32.71 14.61
N LYS A 3 49.67 32.16 14.95
CA LYS A 3 48.42 31.89 14.20
C LYS A 3 47.90 32.99 13.24
N PRO A 4 47.07 32.62 12.24
CA PRO A 4 45.85 33.35 11.92
C PRO A 4 44.61 32.71 12.60
N ARG A 5 43.74 33.57 13.14
CA ARG A 5 42.45 33.28 13.77
C ARG A 5 41.34 33.13 12.71
N PRO A 6 40.16 32.57 13.07
CA PRO A 6 39.14 32.08 12.14
C PRO A 6 38.25 33.21 11.61
N LEU A 7 37.74 33.06 10.39
CA LEU A 7 36.62 33.82 9.87
C LEU A 7 35.33 33.35 10.56
N SER A 8 34.74 34.23 11.37
CA SER A 8 33.42 34.02 12.00
C SER A 8 32.32 34.04 10.94
N LEU A 9 31.33 33.17 11.13
CA LEU A 9 30.15 32.95 10.29
C LEU A 9 28.99 33.93 10.61
N ASP A 10 29.26 35.08 11.23
CA ASP A 10 28.20 35.97 11.74
C ASP A 10 27.84 37.16 10.82
N ASN A 11 28.35 37.24 9.58
CA ASN A 11 28.12 38.42 8.72
C ASN A 11 27.72 38.09 7.27
N ILE A 12 26.82 37.11 7.07
CA ILE A 12 25.97 37.10 5.88
C ILE A 12 24.56 37.41 6.36
N ALA A 13 24.14 38.66 6.15
CA ALA A 13 22.78 39.10 6.39
C ALA A 13 21.82 38.24 5.56
N ILE A 14 21.04 37.39 6.24
CA ILE A 14 19.81 36.84 5.72
C ILE A 14 18.86 38.03 5.55
N PRO A 15 18.36 38.35 4.34
CA PRO A 15 17.44 39.46 4.18
C PRO A 15 16.15 39.16 4.96
N ALA A 16 15.71 40.13 5.76
CA ALA A 16 14.42 40.08 6.42
C ALA A 16 13.31 40.00 5.36
N ALA A 17 12.23 39.29 5.71
CA ALA A 17 11.05 39.12 4.87
C ALA A 17 10.52 40.47 4.37
N GLY A 18 10.70 40.72 3.07
CA GLY A 18 10.19 41.90 2.38
C GLY A 18 11.28 42.77 1.78
N ASP A 19 11.89 42.34 0.67
CA ASP A 19 12.13 43.24 -0.46
C ASP A 19 12.49 42.50 -1.76
N ALA A 20 11.80 42.93 -2.81
CA ALA A 20 11.88 42.72 -4.25
C ALA A 20 12.88 41.73 -4.91
N GLU A 21 12.30 40.85 -5.73
CA GLU A 21 12.76 40.48 -7.09
C GLU A 21 14.16 39.86 -7.28
N LEU A 22 14.38 38.66 -6.76
CA LEU A 22 15.10 37.65 -7.53
C LEU A 22 14.11 37.03 -8.54
N ARG A 23 13.94 37.68 -9.68
CA ARG A 23 13.17 37.12 -10.81
C ARG A 23 13.89 35.87 -11.33
N PHE A 24 13.57 34.71 -10.76
CA PHE A 24 13.73 33.42 -11.43
C PHE A 24 12.76 33.39 -12.62
N ARG A 25 13.18 33.93 -13.77
CA ARG A 25 12.52 33.59 -15.03
C ARG A 25 13.06 32.23 -15.45
N ILE A 26 12.21 31.22 -15.45
CA ILE A 26 12.50 29.84 -15.88
C ILE A 26 13.16 29.82 -17.28
N THR A 27 12.94 30.86 -18.10
CA THR A 27 13.54 31.03 -19.44
C THR A 27 15.03 31.32 -19.45
N ASP A 28 15.62 31.76 -18.33
CA ASP A 28 17.02 32.18 -18.27
C ASP A 28 17.97 31.03 -17.86
N TYR A 29 17.40 29.85 -17.58
CA TYR A 29 18.11 28.67 -17.10
C TYR A 29 17.84 27.47 -18.01
N SER A 30 18.89 26.70 -18.27
CA SER A 30 18.80 25.36 -18.84
C SER A 30 18.77 24.33 -17.71
N TYR A 31 18.09 23.21 -17.95
CA TYR A 31 17.86 22.17 -16.94
C TYR A 31 18.32 20.80 -17.43
N ALA A 32 18.89 19.99 -16.54
CA ALA A 32 19.16 18.57 -16.75
C ALA A 32 18.49 17.74 -15.65
N PRO A 33 17.85 16.60 -15.96
CA PRO A 33 17.26 15.75 -14.94
C PRO A 33 18.33 15.07 -14.08
N VAL A 34 18.14 15.12 -12.76
CA VAL A 34 19.00 14.45 -11.77
C VAL A 34 18.30 13.20 -11.25
N SER A 35 17.06 13.35 -10.77
CA SER A 35 16.26 12.28 -10.15
C SER A 35 14.77 12.58 -10.25
N GLU A 36 13.93 11.56 -10.16
CA GLU A 36 12.48 11.70 -10.09
C GLU A 36 11.92 10.76 -8.99
N THR A 37 11.15 11.31 -8.06
CA THR A 37 10.51 10.59 -6.94
C THR A 37 9.04 10.98 -6.87
N GLY A 38 8.13 10.06 -7.19
CA GLY A 38 6.69 10.31 -7.16
C GLY A 38 6.27 11.52 -8.01
N ALA A 39 5.77 12.57 -7.35
CA ALA A 39 5.33 13.82 -7.99
C ALA A 39 6.46 14.82 -8.30
N VAL A 40 7.62 14.63 -7.68
CA VAL A 40 8.72 15.60 -7.64
C VAL A 40 9.87 15.16 -8.56
N ALA A 41 10.41 16.11 -9.31
CA ALA A 41 11.60 15.95 -10.14
C ALA A 41 12.72 16.88 -9.62
N TYR A 42 13.89 16.30 -9.39
CA TYR A 42 15.13 17.02 -9.09
C TYR A 42 15.86 17.32 -10.41
N LEU A 43 16.14 18.59 -10.65
CA LEU A 43 16.80 19.09 -11.86
C LEU A 43 18.04 19.90 -11.50
N ARG A 44 19.09 19.79 -12.30
CA ARG A 44 20.25 20.68 -12.25
C ARG A 44 20.02 21.85 -13.18
N ALA A 45 20.16 23.07 -12.69
CA ALA A 45 19.92 24.30 -13.42
C ALA A 45 21.21 25.10 -13.62
N TRP A 46 21.44 25.60 -14.84
CA TRP A 46 22.54 26.52 -15.17
C TRP A 46 22.03 27.73 -15.96
N ARG A 47 22.59 28.92 -15.70
CA ARG A 47 22.13 30.19 -16.29
C ARG A 47 22.67 30.35 -17.71
N GLN A 48 21.82 30.67 -18.69
CA GLN A 48 22.17 30.66 -20.12
C GLN A 48 23.10 31.80 -20.62
N ASN A 49 23.55 32.74 -19.77
CA ASN A 49 24.34 33.92 -20.21
C ASN A 49 25.41 34.41 -19.19
N ALA A 50 26.01 33.51 -18.40
CA ALA A 50 27.08 33.91 -17.47
C ALA A 50 28.40 34.22 -18.21
N ARG A 51 29.04 35.36 -17.91
CA ARG A 51 30.43 35.64 -18.35
C ARG A 51 31.38 34.59 -17.75
N PRO A 52 32.48 34.22 -18.43
CA PRO A 52 33.36 33.12 -18.01
C PRO A 52 34.14 33.35 -16.70
N ASP A 53 34.02 34.51 -16.06
CA ASP A 53 34.78 34.85 -14.87
C ASP A 53 33.85 35.13 -13.67
N ALA A 54 34.08 34.34 -12.61
CA ALA A 54 33.48 34.38 -11.27
C ALA A 54 32.04 33.79 -11.09
N HIS A 55 31.99 32.52 -10.66
CA HIS A 55 30.93 31.90 -9.85
C HIS A 55 29.52 31.71 -10.46
N SER A 56 29.39 31.15 -11.67
CA SER A 56 28.11 30.51 -12.06
C SER A 56 28.09 29.05 -11.61
N HIS A 57 27.96 28.81 -10.31
CA HIS A 57 27.82 27.45 -9.79
C HIS A 57 26.46 26.85 -10.24
N PRO A 58 26.42 25.59 -10.73
CA PRO A 58 25.15 24.92 -11.04
C PRO A 58 24.32 24.78 -9.76
N LEU A 59 23.01 24.96 -9.85
CA LEU A 59 22.09 24.83 -8.72
C LEU A 59 21.23 23.57 -8.89
N THR A 60 20.97 22.84 -7.80
CA THR A 60 19.98 21.76 -7.82
C THR A 60 18.63 22.32 -7.40
N ILE A 61 17.57 21.99 -8.13
CA ILE A 61 16.19 22.42 -7.84
C ILE A 61 15.25 21.22 -7.79
N ALA A 62 14.19 21.30 -6.99
CA ALA A 62 13.10 20.32 -7.00
C ALA A 62 11.79 21.00 -7.39
N ARG A 63 11.07 20.42 -8.37
CA ARG A 63 9.78 20.92 -8.87
C ARG A 63 8.82 19.79 -9.22
N ALA A 64 7.58 20.12 -9.54
CA ALA A 64 6.63 19.15 -10.09
C ALA A 64 7.12 18.51 -11.40
N LYS A 65 6.95 17.20 -11.55
CA LYS A 65 7.29 16.44 -12.77
C LYS A 65 6.43 16.84 -13.97
N SER A 66 5.16 17.13 -13.73
CA SER A 66 4.19 17.60 -14.73
C SER A 66 3.15 18.51 -14.09
N ASP A 67 2.46 19.30 -14.90
CA ASP A 67 1.41 20.20 -14.43
C ASP A 67 0.25 19.44 -13.75
N ALA A 68 -0.03 18.22 -14.19
CA ALA A 68 -1.05 17.35 -13.58
C ALA A 68 -0.70 16.92 -12.14
N LEU A 69 0.59 16.89 -11.77
CA LEU A 69 1.07 16.51 -10.44
C LEU A 69 1.48 17.74 -9.60
N ALA A 70 1.23 18.96 -10.08
CA ALA A 70 1.70 20.19 -9.46
C ALA A 70 1.21 20.36 -8.01
N ASP A 71 -0.07 20.06 -7.74
CA ASP A 71 -0.65 20.19 -6.38
C ASP A 71 -0.10 19.17 -5.40
N MET A 72 0.16 17.94 -5.86
CA MET A 72 0.75 16.89 -5.05
C MET A 72 2.23 17.18 -4.75
N ALA A 73 2.98 17.58 -5.77
CA ALA A 73 4.37 18.01 -5.63
C ALA A 73 4.48 19.23 -4.70
N ALA A 74 3.58 20.21 -4.82
CA ALA A 74 3.58 21.38 -3.95
C ALA A 74 3.35 21.01 -2.48
N ARG A 75 2.48 20.03 -2.18
CA ARG A 75 2.30 19.52 -0.81
C ARG A 75 3.56 18.84 -0.27
N GLN A 76 4.17 17.96 -1.07
CA GLN A 76 5.41 17.28 -0.71
C GLN A 76 6.56 18.26 -0.47
N LEU A 77 6.77 19.23 -1.37
CA LEU A 77 7.81 20.25 -1.24
C LEU A 77 7.57 21.19 -0.04
N ARG A 78 6.32 21.50 0.31
CA ARG A 78 6.01 22.24 1.55
C ARG A 78 6.39 21.45 2.79
N ASN A 79 6.09 20.15 2.82
CA ASN A 79 6.43 19.29 3.96
C ASN A 79 7.96 19.19 4.13
N GLU A 80 8.69 18.95 3.04
CA GLU A 80 10.17 18.92 3.06
C GLU A 80 10.77 20.24 3.55
N LEU A 81 10.22 21.39 3.14
CA LEU A 81 10.63 22.69 3.63
C LEU A 81 10.32 22.88 5.13
N ALA A 82 9.19 22.37 5.61
CA ALA A 82 8.81 22.44 7.02
C ALA A 82 9.76 21.61 7.93
N LEU A 83 10.24 20.49 7.42
CA LEU A 83 11.20 19.60 8.12
C LEU A 83 12.65 20.12 8.06
N CYS A 84 12.91 21.25 7.39
CA CYS A 84 14.27 21.80 7.22
C CYS A 84 15.00 22.08 8.55
N SER A 85 14.25 22.34 9.62
CA SER A 85 14.80 22.54 10.98
C SER A 85 15.22 21.23 11.66
N SER A 86 14.65 20.09 11.25
CA SER A 86 14.91 18.75 11.81
C SER A 86 15.95 17.95 11.02
N ILE A 87 16.41 18.46 9.86
CA ILE A 87 17.40 17.81 9.00
C ILE A 87 18.74 18.57 8.99
N ASP A 88 19.84 17.82 8.93
CA ASP A 88 21.21 18.34 8.90
C ASP A 88 21.84 18.14 7.51
N GLY A 89 22.52 19.17 6.99
CA GLY A 89 23.15 19.15 5.66
C GLY A 89 24.34 18.18 5.53
N ALA A 90 24.81 17.59 6.63
CA ALA A 90 25.85 16.56 6.62
C ALA A 90 25.36 15.22 6.04
N TRP A 91 24.11 14.84 6.31
CA TRP A 91 23.52 13.56 5.87
C TRP A 91 22.25 13.72 5.01
N ALA A 92 21.61 14.89 5.03
CA ALA A 92 20.43 15.20 4.23
C ALA A 92 20.74 16.21 3.12
N LEU A 93 19.99 16.12 2.02
CA LEU A 93 19.92 17.16 1.00
C LEU A 93 19.00 18.29 1.50
N LYS A 94 19.59 19.27 2.19
CA LYS A 94 18.86 20.33 2.89
C LYS A 94 18.44 21.46 1.93
N PRO A 95 17.14 21.82 1.86
CA PRO A 95 16.69 22.97 1.06
C PRO A 95 17.28 24.28 1.58
N THR A 96 17.85 25.09 0.69
CA THR A 96 18.42 26.41 1.02
C THR A 96 17.45 27.55 0.78
N GLY A 97 16.41 27.32 -0.01
CA GLY A 97 15.34 28.29 -0.24
C GLY A 97 14.16 27.72 -1.02
N SER A 98 13.14 28.56 -1.21
CA SER A 98 11.98 28.24 -2.04
C SER A 98 11.61 29.41 -2.94
N VAL A 99 11.06 29.11 -4.12
CA VAL A 99 10.51 30.08 -5.07
C VAL A 99 9.11 29.64 -5.43
N VAL A 100 8.16 30.58 -5.40
CA VAL A 100 6.77 30.35 -5.79
C VAL A 100 6.44 31.30 -6.94
N GLY A 101 6.08 30.76 -8.10
CA GLY A 101 5.74 31.56 -9.28
C GLY A 101 4.82 30.79 -10.23
N ALA A 102 3.82 31.47 -10.81
CA ALA A 102 2.83 30.89 -11.73
C ALA A 102 2.10 29.63 -11.21
N GLY A 103 1.89 29.52 -9.90
CA GLY A 103 1.18 28.38 -9.28
C GLY A 103 2.06 27.16 -8.96
N ALA A 104 3.36 27.17 -9.31
CA ALA A 104 4.28 26.08 -9.01
C ALA A 104 5.27 26.45 -7.89
N MET A 105 5.46 25.53 -6.94
CA MET A 105 6.48 25.63 -5.89
C MET A 105 7.76 24.94 -6.35
N VAL A 106 8.90 25.60 -6.12
CA VAL A 106 10.24 25.08 -6.42
C VAL A 106 11.12 25.22 -5.18
N LEU A 107 11.84 24.16 -4.81
CA LEU A 107 12.89 24.21 -3.78
C LEU A 107 14.28 24.32 -4.42
N LEU A 108 15.17 25.02 -3.74
CA LEU A 108 16.56 25.25 -4.15
C LEU A 108 17.52 24.52 -3.20
N TYR A 109 18.62 23.99 -3.74
CA TYR A 109 19.65 23.24 -3.01
C TYR A 109 21.05 23.61 -3.52
N ASP A 110 22.00 23.75 -2.60
CA ASP A 110 23.37 24.20 -2.89
C ASP A 110 24.34 23.07 -3.34
N ASP A 111 23.92 21.80 -3.31
CA ASP A 111 24.75 20.66 -3.72
C ASP A 111 24.66 20.40 -5.23
N ALA A 112 25.65 20.89 -5.99
CA ALA A 112 25.71 20.78 -7.45
C ALA A 112 26.28 19.44 -7.97
N ASP A 113 27.05 18.70 -7.17
CA ASP A 113 27.88 17.57 -7.61
C ASP A 113 27.35 16.19 -7.18
N ILE A 114 26.03 16.06 -7.07
CA ILE A 114 25.36 14.82 -6.64
C ILE A 114 24.69 14.07 -7.80
N LEU A 115 24.89 12.76 -7.86
CA LEU A 115 24.22 11.82 -8.77
C LEU A 115 23.19 11.00 -7.99
N SER A 116 22.00 10.77 -8.52
CA SER A 116 21.04 9.91 -7.85
C SER A 116 21.36 8.42 -8.04
N LEU A 117 21.12 7.63 -7.00
CA LEU A 117 21.40 6.19 -6.99
C LEU A 117 20.54 5.43 -8.02
N ASP A 118 19.37 5.95 -8.41
CA ASP A 118 18.53 5.36 -9.47
C ASP A 118 19.23 5.28 -10.84
N LYS A 119 20.12 6.25 -11.14
CA LYS A 119 20.95 6.27 -12.37
C LYS A 119 22.10 5.28 -12.31
N VAL A 120 22.51 4.88 -11.11
CA VAL A 120 23.54 3.86 -10.87
C VAL A 120 22.93 2.45 -10.83
N ALA A 121 21.65 2.34 -10.45
CA ALA A 121 20.91 1.10 -10.21
C ALA A 121 20.39 0.27 -11.43
N PRO A 122 20.64 0.57 -12.73
CA PRO A 122 20.25 -0.36 -13.81
C PRO A 122 21.27 -1.49 -14.07
N HIS A 123 22.46 -1.45 -13.46
CA HIS A 123 23.49 -2.49 -13.61
C HIS A 123 23.90 -2.97 -12.22
N ALA A 124 24.04 -4.29 -12.02
CA ALA A 124 24.53 -4.83 -10.76
C ALA A 124 25.89 -4.18 -10.44
N LEU A 125 26.00 -3.52 -9.29
CA LEU A 125 27.28 -3.01 -8.80
C LEU A 125 28.17 -4.22 -8.52
N THR A 126 29.46 -4.11 -8.82
CA THR A 126 30.40 -5.12 -8.37
C THR A 126 30.31 -5.24 -6.85
N THR A 127 30.38 -6.45 -6.31
CA THR A 127 30.29 -6.71 -4.87
C THR A 127 31.27 -5.81 -4.10
N ALA A 128 32.48 -5.61 -4.63
CA ALA A 128 33.48 -4.72 -4.05
C ALA A 128 33.03 -3.25 -3.95
N CYS A 129 32.32 -2.72 -4.96
CA CYS A 129 31.78 -1.37 -4.92
C CYS A 129 30.59 -1.27 -3.96
N PHE A 130 29.71 -2.29 -3.97
CA PHE A 130 28.57 -2.37 -3.07
C PHE A 130 29.00 -2.37 -1.60
N ILE A 131 30.00 -3.17 -1.24
CA ILE A 131 30.54 -3.27 0.11
C ILE A 131 31.04 -1.90 0.63
N LYS A 132 31.55 -1.03 -0.26
CA LYS A 132 31.97 0.33 0.10
C LYS A 132 30.80 1.32 0.22
N LEU A 133 29.71 1.09 -0.49
CA LEU A 133 28.55 2.00 -0.56
C LEU A 133 27.48 1.69 0.49
N ALA A 134 27.19 0.41 0.74
CA ALA A 134 26.10 -0.03 1.62
C ALA A 134 26.20 0.52 3.06
N PRO A 135 27.37 0.52 3.73
CA PRO A 135 27.49 1.10 5.06
C PRO A 135 27.12 2.59 5.11
N LYS A 136 27.44 3.34 4.05
CA LYS A 136 27.15 4.78 3.95
C LYS A 136 25.66 5.05 3.77
N LEU A 137 24.97 4.21 3.00
CA LEU A 137 23.51 4.26 2.88
C LEU A 137 22.86 3.99 4.25
N ALA A 138 23.32 2.97 4.97
CA ALA A 138 22.83 2.66 6.32
C ALA A 138 23.14 3.77 7.34
N ARG A 139 24.31 4.42 7.26
CA ARG A 139 24.70 5.54 8.13
C ARG A 139 23.78 6.76 7.96
N VAL A 140 23.33 7.04 6.75
CA VAL A 140 22.37 8.12 6.49
C VAL A 140 20.99 7.78 7.09
N MET A 141 20.55 6.54 6.96
CA MET A 141 19.32 6.05 7.62
C MET A 141 19.40 6.15 9.14
N GLU A 142 20.53 5.73 9.72
CA GLU A 142 20.83 5.86 11.15
C GLU A 142 20.73 7.31 11.61
N SER A 143 21.37 8.23 10.89
CA SER A 143 21.35 9.66 11.21
C SER A 143 19.91 10.21 11.19
N MET A 144 19.11 9.83 10.20
CA MET A 144 17.71 10.24 10.08
C MET A 144 16.84 9.70 11.23
N HIS A 145 16.96 8.40 11.54
CA HIS A 145 16.16 7.76 12.59
C HIS A 145 16.51 8.27 14.00
N VAL A 146 17.78 8.60 14.26
CA VAL A 146 18.22 9.23 15.52
C VAL A 146 17.58 10.61 15.74
N HIS A 147 17.27 11.35 14.66
CA HIS A 147 16.54 12.62 14.73
C HIS A 147 15.01 12.44 14.84
N GLY A 148 14.52 11.19 14.97
CA GLY A 148 13.11 10.86 15.15
C GLY A 148 12.26 11.02 13.87
N LEU A 149 12.91 11.06 12.71
CA LEU A 149 12.27 11.16 11.39
C LEU A 149 12.13 9.78 10.76
N ILE A 150 10.96 9.47 10.21
CA ILE A 150 10.68 8.27 9.42
C ILE A 150 10.34 8.71 8.01
N HIS A 151 11.01 8.14 7.00
CA HIS A 151 10.95 8.65 5.62
C HIS A 151 9.71 8.21 4.85
N ARG A 152 9.22 6.99 5.07
CA ARG A 152 7.97 6.42 4.49
C ARG A 152 7.94 6.28 2.95
N ASN A 153 9.04 6.55 2.26
CA ASN A 153 9.17 6.40 0.80
C ASN A 153 10.63 6.20 0.39
N VAL A 154 11.36 5.35 1.11
CA VAL A 154 12.77 5.07 0.79
C VAL A 154 12.86 4.32 -0.54
N ASN A 155 13.49 4.93 -1.54
CA ASN A 155 13.72 4.33 -2.85
C ASN A 155 15.08 4.82 -3.42
N PRO A 156 15.61 4.24 -4.52
CA PRO A 156 16.91 4.66 -5.06
C PRO A 156 16.98 6.14 -5.45
N ALA A 157 15.87 6.74 -5.87
CA ALA A 157 15.83 8.13 -6.30
C ALA A 157 15.97 9.13 -5.13
N CYS A 158 15.76 8.68 -3.89
CA CYS A 158 15.99 9.45 -2.65
C CYS A 158 17.47 9.57 -2.25
N PHE A 159 18.34 8.67 -2.73
CA PHE A 159 19.76 8.69 -2.36
C PHE A 159 20.61 9.42 -3.41
N PHE A 160 21.45 10.32 -2.94
CA PHE A 160 22.32 11.18 -3.74
C PHE A 160 23.78 10.92 -3.39
N ILE A 161 24.59 10.58 -4.39
CA ILE A 161 25.98 10.16 -4.27
C ILE A 161 26.87 11.19 -4.97
N GLY A 162 27.79 11.79 -4.23
CA GLY A 162 28.89 12.59 -4.77
C GLY A 162 30.23 11.87 -4.65
N ILE A 163 31.16 12.16 -5.55
CA ILE A 163 32.55 11.72 -5.47
C ILE A 163 33.37 12.91 -4.99
N ASP A 164 34.07 12.77 -3.87
CA ASP A 164 35.01 13.79 -3.41
C ASP A 164 36.32 13.66 -4.22
N THR A 165 36.61 14.64 -5.07
CA THR A 165 37.82 14.65 -5.91
C THR A 165 39.04 15.25 -5.20
N THR A 166 38.91 15.66 -3.92
CA THR A 166 39.97 16.37 -3.19
C THR A 166 40.85 15.47 -2.30
N VAL A 167 40.51 14.18 -2.19
CA VAL A 167 41.23 13.19 -1.38
C VAL A 167 41.52 11.96 -2.26
N ASP A 168 42.73 11.41 -2.13
CA ASP A 168 43.31 10.36 -2.98
C ASP A 168 42.39 9.18 -3.31
N GLU A 169 42.67 8.59 -4.48
CA GLU A 169 41.88 7.65 -5.25
C GLU A 169 41.14 6.54 -4.44
N ALA A 170 39.84 6.40 -4.73
CA ALA A 170 38.97 5.24 -4.46
C ALA A 170 38.25 5.08 -3.09
N SER A 171 38.20 6.11 -2.21
CA SER A 171 37.72 5.87 -0.84
C SER A 171 36.55 6.69 -0.26
N HIS A 172 36.04 7.77 -0.87
CA HIS A 172 34.93 8.51 -0.21
C HIS A 172 33.77 8.93 -1.12
N PHE A 173 32.83 7.99 -1.38
CA PHE A 173 31.44 8.36 -1.67
C PHE A 173 30.89 9.27 -0.57
N ARG A 174 30.35 10.42 -0.93
CA ARG A 174 29.50 11.25 -0.06
C ARG A 174 28.05 10.91 -0.36
N VAL A 175 27.33 10.40 0.62
CA VAL A 175 25.93 9.97 0.47
C VAL A 175 25.04 10.92 1.25
N LYS A 176 23.99 11.43 0.59
CA LYS A 176 22.93 12.22 1.20
C LYS A 176 21.58 11.61 0.85
N ILE A 177 20.59 11.77 1.73
CA ILE A 177 19.19 11.42 1.45
C ILE A 177 18.35 12.68 1.26
N GLY A 178 17.43 12.65 0.30
CA GLY A 178 16.44 13.69 0.04
C GLY A 178 15.07 13.07 -0.24
N GLY A 179 14.08 13.89 -0.60
CA GLY A 179 12.73 13.42 -0.86
C GLY A 179 11.89 13.26 0.42
N PHE A 180 12.07 14.18 1.37
CA PHE A 180 11.36 14.18 2.67
C PHE A 180 9.88 14.60 2.57
N GLY A 181 9.32 14.72 1.37
CA GLY A 181 7.95 15.20 1.18
C GLY A 181 6.87 14.32 1.83
N LEU A 182 7.17 13.05 2.12
CA LEU A 182 6.29 12.12 2.85
C LEU A 182 6.82 11.76 4.25
N ALA A 183 7.97 12.32 4.64
CA ALA A 183 8.55 12.04 5.94
C ALA A 183 7.70 12.64 7.07
N ALA A 184 7.73 11.98 8.22
CA ALA A 184 6.99 12.42 9.41
C ALA A 184 7.81 12.17 10.67
N THR A 185 7.50 12.92 11.73
CA THR A 185 8.11 12.68 13.04
C THR A 185 7.36 11.56 13.78
N GLY A 186 8.04 10.82 14.65
CA GLY A 186 7.43 9.75 15.44
C GLY A 186 6.19 10.14 16.27
N LYS A 187 6.02 11.44 16.58
CA LYS A 187 4.85 11.97 17.31
C LYS A 187 3.61 12.13 16.42
N GLU A 188 3.78 12.45 15.14
CA GLU A 188 2.66 12.63 14.19
C GLU A 188 2.05 11.28 13.78
N ILE A 189 2.83 10.20 13.85
CA ILE A 189 2.41 8.83 13.48
C ILE A 189 1.51 8.20 14.56
N SER A 190 1.53 8.72 15.80
CA SER A 190 0.66 8.26 16.90
C SER A 190 -0.74 8.89 16.93
N GLY A 191 -1.04 9.82 16.02
CA GLY A 191 -2.40 10.34 15.81
C GLY A 191 -3.19 9.40 14.91
N ASP A 192 -4.50 9.30 15.14
CA ASP A 192 -5.50 8.43 14.48
C ASP A 192 -5.68 8.67 12.95
N ASP A 193 -4.70 9.28 12.29
CA ASP A 193 -4.76 9.74 10.90
C ASP A 193 -4.00 8.76 9.98
N ASP A 194 -4.52 7.52 9.90
CA ASP A 194 -4.02 6.43 9.06
C ASP A 194 -4.39 6.66 7.58
N THR A 195 -3.99 7.83 7.06
CA THR A 195 -4.20 8.20 5.66
C THR A 195 -3.26 7.38 4.78
N ALA A 196 -3.84 6.48 3.99
CA ALA A 196 -3.13 5.70 2.98
C ALA A 196 -2.34 6.64 2.06
N VAL A 197 -1.02 6.56 2.12
CA VAL A 197 -0.11 7.31 1.25
C VAL A 197 -0.26 6.76 -0.18
N PRO A 198 -0.63 7.58 -1.19
CA PRO A 198 -0.75 7.10 -2.55
C PRO A 198 0.66 6.87 -3.12
N LEU A 199 1.14 5.64 -3.15
CA LEU A 199 2.36 5.27 -3.89
C LEU A 199 2.05 5.21 -5.40
N LEU A 200 2.83 5.92 -6.23
CA LEU A 200 2.75 5.78 -7.69
C LEU A 200 3.50 4.52 -8.15
N CYS A 201 3.13 3.95 -9.32
CA CYS A 201 3.56 2.63 -9.83
C CYS A 201 5.08 2.38 -10.05
N GLY A 202 5.99 3.24 -9.61
CA GLY A 202 7.42 2.93 -9.48
C GLY A 202 7.89 2.74 -8.03
N GLU A 203 7.12 3.25 -7.06
CA GLU A 203 7.43 3.22 -5.63
C GLU A 203 6.94 1.93 -4.96
N LEU A 204 5.92 1.29 -5.53
CA LEU A 204 5.34 0.03 -5.02
C LEU A 204 6.35 -1.10 -4.92
N ALA A 205 7.34 -1.14 -5.81
CA ALA A 205 8.42 -2.13 -5.78
C ALA A 205 9.26 -2.09 -4.51
N TYR A 206 9.31 -0.94 -3.82
CA TYR A 206 10.10 -0.71 -2.62
C TYR A 206 9.24 -0.65 -1.35
N MET A 207 7.93 -0.88 -1.46
CA MET A 207 7.03 -0.78 -0.31
C MET A 207 7.30 -1.90 0.70
N SER A 208 7.17 -1.59 2.00
CA SER A 208 7.18 -2.62 3.03
C SER A 208 5.80 -3.30 3.15
N PRO A 209 5.70 -4.51 3.75
CA PRO A 209 4.41 -5.16 3.97
C PRO A 209 3.43 -4.31 4.79
N GLU A 210 3.95 -3.45 5.66
CA GLU A 210 3.17 -2.53 6.51
C GLU A 210 2.55 -1.38 5.69
N HIS A 211 3.24 -0.91 4.65
CA HIS A 211 2.72 0.09 3.71
C HIS A 211 1.51 -0.40 2.90
N SER A 212 1.21 -1.70 2.91
CA SER A 212 0.04 -2.26 2.21
C SER A 212 -1.30 -1.95 2.89
N GLY A 213 -1.29 -1.54 4.16
CA GLY A 213 -2.50 -1.37 4.97
C GLY A 213 -3.22 -2.69 5.32
N ARG A 214 -2.68 -3.86 4.94
CA ARG A 214 -3.33 -5.18 5.15
C ARG A 214 -2.81 -5.94 6.37
N THR A 215 -1.73 -5.49 7.00
CA THR A 215 -1.05 -6.19 8.10
C THR A 215 -1.40 -5.64 9.49
N HIS A 216 -2.27 -4.62 9.60
CA HIS A 216 -2.66 -3.95 10.85
C HIS A 216 -1.46 -3.49 11.73
N ARG A 217 -0.32 -3.20 11.11
CA ARG A 217 0.92 -2.77 11.77
C ARG A 217 1.28 -1.35 11.33
N SER A 218 1.78 -0.54 12.26
CA SER A 218 2.18 0.84 12.02
C SER A 218 3.44 0.94 11.16
N ILE A 219 3.50 1.96 10.29
CA ILE A 219 4.71 2.31 9.53
C ILE A 219 5.70 2.99 10.47
N ASP A 220 6.89 2.41 10.60
CA ASP A 220 7.96 2.89 11.49
C ASP A 220 9.35 2.80 10.82
N ALA A 221 10.43 3.07 11.57
CA ALA A 221 11.81 2.98 11.10
C ALA A 221 12.17 1.62 10.46
N ARG A 222 11.53 0.51 10.88
CA ARG A 222 11.76 -0.83 10.34
C ARG A 222 11.10 -1.02 8.97
N SER A 223 10.12 -0.19 8.65
CA SER A 223 9.50 -0.13 7.32
C SER A 223 10.48 0.48 6.31
N ASP A 224 11.17 1.56 6.70
CA ASP A 224 12.23 2.16 5.88
C ASP A 224 13.41 1.20 5.65
N LEU A 225 13.78 0.40 6.67
CA LEU A 225 14.84 -0.61 6.55
C LEU A 225 14.48 -1.75 5.58
N TYR A 226 13.22 -2.15 5.52
CA TYR A 226 12.76 -3.12 4.52
C TYR A 226 12.95 -2.57 3.10
N SER A 227 12.55 -1.33 2.86
CA SER A 227 12.73 -0.65 1.57
C SER A 227 14.21 -0.55 1.19
N LEU A 228 15.10 -0.26 2.15
CA LEU A 228 16.55 -0.32 1.94
C LEU A 228 17.02 -1.74 1.57
N GLY A 229 16.45 -2.78 2.16
CA GLY A 229 16.70 -4.18 1.78
C GLY A 229 16.37 -4.48 0.33
N VAL A 230 15.25 -3.97 -0.18
CA VAL A 230 14.87 -4.09 -1.61
C VAL A 230 15.90 -3.37 -2.50
N ILE A 231 16.37 -2.19 -2.10
CA ILE A 231 17.43 -1.45 -2.81
C ILE A 231 18.70 -2.29 -2.84
N PHE A 232 19.15 -2.83 -1.70
CA PHE A 232 20.35 -3.65 -1.63
C PHE A 232 20.27 -4.91 -2.50
N TYR A 233 19.12 -5.58 -2.47
CA TYR A 233 18.86 -6.73 -3.33
C TYR A 233 19.04 -6.38 -4.81
N ARG A 234 18.45 -5.25 -5.25
CA ARG A 234 18.56 -4.79 -6.63
C ARG A 234 19.97 -4.37 -7.01
N LEU A 235 20.70 -3.68 -6.14
CA LEU A 235 22.07 -3.27 -6.41
C LEU A 235 23.03 -4.46 -6.54
N LEU A 236 22.80 -5.54 -5.80
CA LEU A 236 23.63 -6.76 -5.84
C LEU A 236 23.28 -7.68 -7.01
N THR A 237 21.99 -7.87 -7.28
CA THR A 237 21.53 -8.88 -8.26
C THR A 237 21.19 -8.29 -9.63
N GLY A 238 21.03 -6.97 -9.73
CA GLY A 238 20.53 -6.29 -10.93
C GLY A 238 19.01 -6.38 -11.12
N HIS A 239 18.30 -7.15 -10.29
CA HIS A 239 16.86 -7.39 -10.39
C HIS A 239 16.13 -7.09 -9.07
N LEU A 240 14.83 -6.82 -9.13
CA LEU A 240 14.01 -6.66 -7.93
C LEU A 240 13.81 -8.03 -7.25
N PRO A 241 13.60 -8.06 -5.92
CA PRO A 241 13.20 -9.29 -5.24
C PRO A 241 11.88 -9.79 -5.85
N PHE A 242 11.70 -11.12 -5.91
CA PHE A 242 10.53 -11.82 -6.47
C PHE A 242 10.49 -12.00 -8.01
N GLY A 243 11.57 -11.67 -8.74
CA GLY A 243 11.78 -12.18 -10.10
C GLY A 243 10.95 -11.52 -11.22
N ILE A 244 10.37 -10.34 -10.98
CA ILE A 244 9.64 -9.58 -11.99
C ILE A 244 10.64 -8.78 -12.85
N SER A 245 10.60 -8.97 -14.17
CA SER A 245 11.52 -8.34 -15.12
C SER A 245 11.09 -6.95 -15.61
N GLY A 246 10.08 -6.31 -15.00
CA GLY A 246 9.56 -5.02 -15.44
C GLY A 246 8.78 -4.24 -14.38
N VAL A 247 8.64 -2.92 -14.60
CA VAL A 247 7.93 -1.96 -13.73
C VAL A 247 6.41 -1.97 -13.98
N GLU A 248 5.92 -2.74 -14.95
CA GLU A 248 4.51 -2.78 -15.40
C GLU A 248 3.69 -3.89 -14.72
N SER A 249 3.88 -4.11 -13.41
CA SER A 249 3.04 -5.01 -12.60
C SER A 249 1.91 -4.24 -11.91
N ASP A 250 0.73 -4.85 -11.84
CA ASP A 250 -0.45 -4.26 -11.19
C ASP A 250 -0.22 -4.04 -9.68
N THR A 251 -0.85 -3.01 -9.11
CA THR A 251 -0.69 -2.61 -7.69
C THR A 251 -1.01 -3.77 -6.74
N THR A 252 -2.02 -4.57 -7.10
CA THR A 252 -2.43 -5.74 -6.31
C THR A 252 -1.36 -6.84 -6.30
N GLU A 253 -0.64 -6.98 -7.41
CA GLU A 253 0.43 -7.96 -7.59
C GLU A 253 1.61 -7.63 -6.68
N TRP A 254 2.06 -6.37 -6.69
CA TRP A 254 3.11 -5.88 -5.78
C TRP A 254 2.73 -6.10 -4.31
N ILE A 255 1.50 -5.75 -3.91
CA ILE A 255 1.05 -5.99 -2.53
C ILE A 255 1.11 -7.47 -2.18
N HIS A 256 0.71 -8.36 -3.09
CA HIS A 256 0.80 -9.81 -2.87
C HIS A 256 2.25 -10.27 -2.70
N PHE A 257 3.18 -9.83 -3.56
CA PHE A 257 4.59 -10.20 -3.46
C PHE A 257 5.23 -9.73 -2.15
N HIS A 258 4.96 -8.49 -1.75
CA HIS A 258 5.50 -7.95 -0.51
C HIS A 258 4.93 -8.64 0.72
N ILE A 259 3.69 -9.15 0.70
CA ILE A 259 3.09 -9.85 1.86
C ILE A 259 3.47 -11.33 1.92
N ALA A 260 3.39 -12.05 0.81
CA ALA A 260 3.36 -13.51 0.82
C ALA A 260 4.52 -14.21 0.09
N SER A 261 5.28 -13.50 -0.75
CA SER A 261 6.34 -14.11 -1.55
C SER A 261 7.71 -14.00 -0.88
N GLU A 262 8.50 -15.07 -1.01
CA GLU A 262 9.88 -15.13 -0.52
C GLU A 262 10.87 -14.82 -1.65
N ALA A 263 11.92 -14.04 -1.32
CA ALA A 263 12.98 -13.72 -2.27
C ALA A 263 14.04 -14.83 -2.28
N VAL A 264 14.61 -15.11 -3.45
CA VAL A 264 15.77 -16.02 -3.55
C VAL A 264 17.00 -15.31 -2.98
N ALA A 265 17.76 -15.99 -2.12
CA ALA A 265 18.94 -15.40 -1.49
C ALA A 265 20.00 -14.98 -2.55
N PRO A 266 20.55 -13.75 -2.49
CA PRO A 266 21.49 -13.24 -3.49
C PRO A 266 22.70 -14.15 -3.80
N HIS A 267 23.28 -14.82 -2.80
CA HIS A 267 24.42 -15.72 -2.99
C HIS A 267 24.08 -16.95 -3.86
N LEU A 268 22.80 -17.33 -3.96
CA LEU A 268 22.35 -18.43 -4.84
C LEU A 268 22.20 -17.98 -6.30
N LEU A 269 22.13 -16.67 -6.55
CA LEU A 269 22.02 -16.10 -7.89
C LEU A 269 23.38 -15.79 -8.50
N SER A 270 24.39 -15.53 -7.68
CA SER A 270 25.76 -15.26 -8.12
C SER A 270 26.77 -15.64 -7.04
N ASP A 271 27.70 -16.53 -7.39
CA ASP A 271 28.82 -16.95 -6.53
C ASP A 271 29.75 -15.79 -6.14
N ALA A 272 29.66 -14.64 -6.85
CA ALA A 272 30.43 -13.44 -6.54
C ALA A 272 29.88 -12.65 -5.33
N ILE A 273 28.71 -13.02 -4.81
CA ILE A 273 28.07 -12.38 -3.66
C ILE A 273 28.34 -13.20 -2.40
N PRO A 274 29.10 -12.68 -1.42
CA PRO A 274 29.37 -13.39 -0.17
C PRO A 274 28.10 -13.72 0.61
N GLU A 275 28.06 -14.91 1.19
CA GLU A 275 26.91 -15.40 1.98
C GLU A 275 26.57 -14.46 3.14
N MET A 276 27.58 -13.91 3.82
CA MET A 276 27.39 -12.92 4.89
C MET A 276 26.60 -11.69 4.41
N LEU A 277 26.91 -11.19 3.21
CA LEU A 277 26.22 -10.04 2.63
C LEU A 277 24.79 -10.41 2.22
N SER A 278 24.61 -11.62 1.67
CA SER A 278 23.29 -12.16 1.35
C SER A 278 22.41 -12.29 2.59
N ASN A 279 22.95 -12.73 3.73
CA ASN A 279 22.19 -12.91 4.97
C ASN A 279 21.71 -11.56 5.54
N ILE A 280 22.52 -10.51 5.44
CA ILE A 280 22.11 -9.15 5.84
C ILE A 280 20.92 -8.69 4.99
N VAL A 281 20.98 -8.87 3.66
CA VAL A 281 19.89 -8.48 2.75
C VAL A 281 18.61 -9.27 3.03
N MET A 282 18.72 -10.58 3.21
CA MET A 282 17.56 -11.42 3.53
C MET A 282 16.91 -11.04 4.87
N ARG A 283 17.72 -10.66 5.87
CA ARG A 283 17.21 -10.18 7.16
C ARG A 283 16.47 -8.84 7.05
N LEU A 284 16.87 -7.95 6.14
CA LEU A 284 16.12 -6.72 5.87
C LEU A 284 14.78 -7.01 5.17
N LEU A 285 14.72 -8.04 4.33
CA LEU A 285 13.54 -8.45 3.58
C LEU A 285 12.58 -9.38 4.36
N GLU A 286 12.83 -9.61 5.65
CA GLU A 286 11.93 -10.37 6.51
C GLU A 286 10.51 -9.79 6.51
N LYS A 287 9.47 -10.63 6.50
CA LYS A 287 8.09 -10.13 6.40
C LYS A 287 7.56 -9.63 7.73
N ASN A 288 8.08 -10.16 8.85
CA ASN A 288 7.77 -9.69 10.18
C ASN A 288 8.80 -8.62 10.63
N PRO A 289 8.41 -7.36 10.86
CA PRO A 289 9.26 -6.30 11.42
C PRO A 289 10.09 -6.69 12.66
N GLU A 290 9.58 -7.59 13.51
CA GLU A 290 10.27 -8.02 14.73
C GLU A 290 11.48 -8.92 14.45
N ARG A 291 11.53 -9.55 13.25
CA ARG A 291 12.65 -10.37 12.80
C ARG A 291 13.68 -9.59 11.98
N ARG A 292 13.32 -8.38 11.52
CA ARG A 292 14.22 -7.44 10.84
C ARG A 292 15.22 -6.83 11.81
N TYR A 293 16.16 -6.06 11.27
CA TYR A 293 16.92 -5.08 12.05
C TYR A 293 15.96 -4.13 12.77
N GLN A 294 16.13 -4.00 14.09
CA GLN A 294 15.26 -3.14 14.89
C GLN A 294 15.66 -1.66 14.77
N ASP A 295 16.93 -1.40 14.46
CA ASP A 295 17.46 -0.07 14.23
C ASP A 295 18.48 -0.06 13.07
N ALA A 296 18.68 1.12 12.49
CA ALA A 296 19.62 1.32 11.39
C ALA A 296 21.10 1.31 11.86
N ALA A 297 21.36 1.47 13.16
CA ALA A 297 22.72 1.45 13.71
C ALA A 297 23.31 0.03 13.69
N GLN A 298 22.51 -0.98 14.04
CA GLN A 298 22.82 -2.40 13.92
C GLN A 298 23.10 -2.78 12.48
N LEU A 299 22.27 -2.33 11.53
CA LEU A 299 22.51 -2.58 10.12
C LEU A 299 23.83 -1.95 9.65
N HIS A 300 24.07 -0.68 10.01
CA HIS A 300 25.29 0.03 9.63
C HIS A 300 26.54 -0.68 10.17
N ALA A 301 26.52 -1.13 11.42
CA ALA A 301 27.64 -1.83 12.02
C ALA A 301 27.87 -3.22 11.41
N ASP A 302 26.82 -4.01 11.16
CA ASP A 302 26.91 -5.30 10.46
C ASP A 302 27.52 -5.14 9.05
N LEU A 303 27.21 -4.04 8.35
CA LEU A 303 27.76 -3.73 7.02
C LEU A 303 29.21 -3.25 7.06
N GLU A 304 29.61 -2.43 8.05
CA GLU A 304 31.02 -2.06 8.25
C GLU A 304 31.86 -3.27 8.62
N TYR A 305 31.32 -4.19 9.43
CA TYR A 305 31.95 -5.47 9.70
C TYR A 305 32.09 -6.31 8.43
N CYS A 306 31.02 -6.40 7.63
CA CYS A 306 31.04 -7.09 6.34
C CYS A 306 32.14 -6.54 5.42
N LYS A 307 32.29 -5.22 5.37
CA LYS A 307 33.33 -4.53 4.61
C LYS A 307 34.74 -4.81 5.12
N TYR A 308 34.92 -4.82 6.43
CA TYR A 308 36.21 -5.15 7.05
C TYR A 308 36.65 -6.59 6.73
N VAL A 309 35.77 -7.57 6.91
CA VAL A 309 36.09 -8.99 6.64
C VAL A 309 36.43 -9.25 5.17
N LEU A 310 35.84 -8.48 4.25
CA LEU A 310 35.98 -8.66 2.82
C LEU A 310 37.07 -7.77 2.17
N SER A 311 37.77 -6.94 2.93
CA SER A 311 38.91 -6.14 2.42
C SER A 311 40.19 -6.98 2.32
N GLU A 312 41.11 -6.60 1.43
CA GLU A 312 42.42 -7.30 1.33
C GLU A 312 43.28 -7.15 2.60
N GLU A 313 43.05 -6.08 3.39
CA GLU A 313 43.72 -5.85 4.68
C GLU A 313 43.37 -6.89 5.76
N ALA A 314 42.28 -7.65 5.59
CA ALA A 314 41.97 -8.78 6.46
C ALA A 314 42.80 -10.05 6.16
N LYS A 315 43.47 -10.12 4.99
CA LYS A 315 44.32 -11.25 4.59
C LYS A 315 45.77 -11.14 5.08
N ASP A 316 46.29 -9.92 5.23
CA ASP A 316 47.59 -9.64 5.84
C ASP A 316 47.37 -9.13 7.27
N GLY A 317 47.27 -10.06 8.22
CA GLY A 317 47.09 -9.71 9.63
C GLY A 317 48.29 -8.93 10.17
N ASP A 318 48.08 -7.69 10.64
CA ASP A 318 48.49 -7.25 11.99
C ASP A 318 48.20 -5.78 12.40
N ALA A 319 47.72 -4.86 11.55
CA ALA A 319 47.95 -3.42 11.85
C ALA A 319 46.77 -2.44 12.05
N ALA A 320 45.48 -2.83 12.03
CA ALA A 320 44.39 -1.83 12.08
C ALA A 320 43.15 -2.23 12.91
N ARG A 321 43.33 -2.63 14.18
CA ARG A 321 42.24 -3.06 15.08
C ARG A 321 41.60 -1.95 15.95
N SER A 322 42.00 -0.68 15.82
CA SER A 322 41.62 0.37 16.79
C SER A 322 40.37 1.20 16.47
N ASP A 323 39.87 1.28 15.23
CA ASP A 323 38.99 2.40 14.84
C ASP A 323 37.65 2.04 14.16
N ILE A 324 37.13 0.81 14.31
CA ILE A 324 35.78 0.43 13.80
C ILE A 324 34.86 0.07 14.99
N PRO A 325 33.65 0.66 15.11
CA PRO A 325 32.72 0.40 16.22
C PRO A 325 32.18 -1.03 16.17
N THR A 326 32.62 -1.85 17.12
CA THR A 326 32.20 -3.25 17.31
C THR A 326 30.90 -3.34 18.11
N ALA A 327 29.78 -2.98 17.51
CA ALA A 327 28.45 -3.23 18.07
C ALA A 327 27.62 -3.98 17.02
N SER A 328 26.90 -5.02 17.43
CA SER A 328 26.12 -5.93 16.58
C SER A 328 26.93 -6.95 15.76
N LEU A 329 26.89 -8.20 16.21
CA LEU A 329 26.76 -9.43 15.41
C LEU A 329 26.78 -10.64 16.36
N ALA A 330 25.59 -11.17 16.67
CA ALA A 330 25.39 -12.59 16.91
C ALA A 330 24.05 -12.99 16.25
N PRO A 331 24.00 -14.12 15.51
CA PRO A 331 22.80 -14.60 14.84
C PRO A 331 21.78 -15.14 15.86
N ALA A 332 20.50 -14.87 15.61
CA ALA A 332 19.39 -15.58 16.25
C ALA A 332 19.19 -16.95 15.55
N PRO A 333 18.73 -17.99 16.27
CA PRO A 333 18.85 -19.38 15.85
C PRO A 333 17.81 -19.73 14.79
N LEU A 334 18.24 -20.28 13.66
CA LEU A 334 17.40 -21.10 12.79
C LEU A 334 18.30 -22.08 12.03
N TYR A 335 17.95 -23.36 12.16
CA TYR A 335 18.50 -24.56 11.51
C TYR A 335 19.80 -25.17 12.03
N GLY A 336 19.65 -26.40 12.55
CA GLY A 336 20.56 -27.52 12.28
C GLY A 336 21.83 -27.58 13.12
N ALA A 337 21.89 -28.55 14.02
CA ALA A 337 23.14 -29.05 14.53
C ALA A 337 24.02 -29.55 13.36
N GLU A 338 25.23 -28.98 13.23
CA GLU A 338 26.49 -29.59 12.74
C GLU A 338 27.40 -28.50 12.12
N HIS A 339 28.24 -27.88 12.95
CA HIS A 339 29.69 -27.68 12.73
C HIS A 339 30.24 -26.62 13.69
N ALA A 340 31.27 -27.02 14.42
CA ALA A 340 31.95 -26.23 15.43
C ALA A 340 33.13 -25.42 14.84
N SER A 341 33.39 -24.27 15.49
CA SER A 341 34.70 -23.63 15.73
C SER A 341 35.45 -22.93 14.58
N LEU A 342 35.60 -21.59 14.67
CA LEU A 342 36.87 -20.92 15.06
C LEU A 342 36.78 -19.36 15.06
N LEU A 343 36.85 -18.79 16.27
CA LEU A 343 37.37 -17.49 16.75
C LEU A 343 37.73 -16.34 15.77
N ILE A 344 37.04 -15.19 15.88
CA ILE A 344 37.64 -13.81 15.92
C ILE A 344 36.75 -12.91 16.81
N THR A 345 37.19 -12.58 18.03
CA THR A 345 36.42 -11.83 19.04
C THR A 345 36.67 -10.30 18.99
N SER A 346 35.61 -9.50 18.81
CA SER A 346 35.60 -8.04 19.05
C SER A 346 35.62 -7.70 20.55
N ALA A 347 35.96 -6.47 20.96
CA ALA A 347 36.00 -6.09 22.39
C ALA A 347 34.63 -6.18 23.10
N ALA A 348 33.53 -5.94 22.38
CA ALA A 348 32.16 -6.16 22.89
C ALA A 348 31.80 -7.66 22.93
N ALA A 349 32.25 -8.46 21.96
CA ALA A 349 32.14 -9.91 22.03
C ALA A 349 33.04 -10.50 23.11
N GLN A 350 34.20 -9.92 23.40
CA GLN A 350 35.04 -10.24 24.54
C GLN A 350 34.37 -9.83 25.84
N ALA A 351 33.73 -8.67 25.91
CA ALA A 351 32.96 -8.26 27.09
C ALA A 351 31.75 -9.17 27.31
N LYS A 352 31.02 -9.53 26.25
CA LYS A 352 29.88 -10.46 26.30
C LYS A 352 30.32 -11.90 26.59
N ASN A 353 31.41 -12.38 25.99
CA ASN A 353 32.00 -13.68 26.29
C ASN A 353 32.55 -13.72 27.70
N ARG A 354 33.22 -12.66 28.17
CA ARG A 354 33.66 -12.54 29.57
C ARG A 354 32.49 -12.42 30.53
N MET A 355 31.37 -11.80 30.13
CA MET A 355 30.14 -11.78 30.91
C MET A 355 29.51 -13.17 30.98
N HIS A 356 29.42 -13.90 29.86
CA HIS A 356 28.98 -15.29 29.84
C HIS A 356 29.91 -16.19 30.65
N GLU A 357 31.23 -16.04 30.53
CA GLU A 357 32.23 -16.71 31.36
C GLU A 357 32.03 -16.35 32.85
N ALA A 358 31.77 -15.09 33.18
CA ALA A 358 31.48 -14.68 34.55
C ALA A 358 30.20 -15.34 35.10
N VAL A 359 29.15 -15.47 34.27
CA VAL A 359 27.90 -16.17 34.63
C VAL A 359 28.14 -17.68 34.78
N LEU A 360 28.93 -18.29 33.91
CA LEU A 360 29.32 -19.70 34.01
C LEU A 360 30.13 -19.95 35.29
N HIS A 361 31.15 -19.12 35.57
CA HIS A 361 31.93 -19.18 36.80
C HIS A 361 31.06 -18.94 38.05
N TYR A 362 30.07 -18.04 37.98
CA TYR A 362 29.11 -17.84 39.06
C TYR A 362 28.29 -19.10 39.34
N HIS A 363 27.76 -19.76 38.30
CA HIS A 363 27.00 -21.00 38.45
C HIS A 363 27.87 -22.16 38.95
N ALA A 364 29.13 -22.23 38.51
CA ALA A 364 30.14 -23.16 38.99
C ALA A 364 30.58 -22.91 40.46
N GLY A 365 30.23 -21.75 41.04
CA GLY A 365 30.60 -21.37 42.41
C GLY A 365 32.00 -20.74 42.54
N GLU A 366 32.63 -20.40 41.41
CA GLU A 366 33.97 -19.83 41.31
C GLU A 366 33.91 -18.28 41.38
N TYR A 367 33.40 -17.75 42.49
CA TYR A 367 33.05 -16.32 42.61
C TYR A 367 34.23 -15.36 42.44
N THR A 368 35.46 -15.78 42.76
CA THR A 368 36.67 -14.96 42.56
C THR A 368 37.03 -14.80 41.08
N GLN A 369 36.88 -15.88 40.29
CA GLN A 369 37.08 -15.86 38.84
C GLN A 369 35.95 -15.11 38.14
N ALA A 370 34.71 -15.32 38.57
CA ALA A 370 33.56 -14.54 38.09
C ALA A 370 33.76 -13.03 38.31
N GLY A 371 34.24 -12.63 39.49
CA GLY A 371 34.54 -11.24 39.80
C GLY A 371 35.68 -10.64 38.95
N ALA A 372 36.73 -11.41 38.65
CA ALA A 372 37.81 -10.98 37.77
C ALA A 372 37.32 -10.76 36.32
N CYS A 373 36.48 -11.66 35.80
CA CYS A 373 35.85 -11.51 34.50
C CYS A 373 34.95 -10.26 34.46
N MET A 374 34.18 -10.01 35.52
CA MET A 374 33.28 -8.86 35.60
C MET A 374 34.02 -7.52 35.74
N ALA A 375 35.14 -7.48 36.48
CA ALA A 375 35.99 -6.30 36.59
C ALA A 375 36.61 -5.92 35.23
N ALA A 376 37.01 -6.93 34.45
CA ALA A 376 37.56 -6.72 33.12
C ALA A 376 36.52 -6.27 32.07
N VAL A 377 35.21 -6.37 32.38
CA VAL A 377 34.11 -5.82 31.57
C VAL A 377 33.85 -4.35 31.93
N ALA A 378 34.07 -3.94 33.19
CA ALA A 378 33.81 -2.59 33.68
C ALA A 378 34.72 -1.50 33.07
N GLU A 379 35.88 -1.87 32.52
CA GLU A 379 36.83 -0.95 31.86
C GLU A 379 36.40 -0.54 30.43
N SER A 380 35.33 -1.12 29.88
CA SER A 380 34.85 -0.85 28.53
C SER A 380 33.76 0.24 28.49
N GLN A 381 33.97 1.32 27.73
CA GLN A 381 33.06 2.48 27.62
C GLN A 381 31.74 2.22 26.86
N GLN A 382 31.47 1.00 26.39
CA GLN A 382 30.33 0.65 25.50
C GLN A 382 29.30 -0.30 26.14
N LEU A 383 28.83 -0.02 27.36
CA LEU A 383 27.92 -0.88 28.15
C LEU A 383 26.41 -0.55 28.00
N SER A 384 25.98 0.24 27.01
CA SER A 384 24.61 0.78 26.97
C SER A 384 23.51 -0.27 26.77
N GLU A 385 23.76 -1.39 26.08
CA GLU A 385 22.76 -2.44 25.82
C GLU A 385 22.73 -3.57 26.87
N LEU A 386 23.83 -3.82 27.58
CA LEU A 386 23.98 -4.90 28.57
C LEU A 386 23.89 -4.42 30.03
N HIS A 387 23.45 -3.17 30.22
CA HIS A 387 23.56 -2.47 31.50
C HIS A 387 22.87 -3.19 32.67
N ALA A 388 21.66 -3.73 32.45
CA ALA A 388 20.87 -4.38 33.50
C ALA A 388 21.43 -5.76 33.91
N GLU A 389 21.80 -6.61 32.96
CA GLU A 389 22.31 -7.96 33.22
C GLU A 389 23.72 -7.92 33.82
N PHE A 390 24.57 -7.00 33.33
CA PHE A 390 25.88 -6.73 33.92
C PHE A 390 25.75 -6.33 35.39
N HIS A 391 24.91 -5.35 35.71
CA HIS A 391 24.72 -4.92 37.10
C HIS A 391 24.08 -6.01 37.98
N PHE A 392 23.21 -6.84 37.41
CA PHE A 392 22.53 -7.91 38.15
C PHE A 392 23.52 -9.00 38.59
N PHE A 393 24.28 -9.56 37.65
CA PHE A 393 25.27 -10.59 38.00
C PHE A 393 26.45 -10.03 38.79
N SER A 394 26.86 -8.77 38.56
CA SER A 394 27.87 -8.10 39.40
C SER A 394 27.42 -8.04 40.86
N ALA A 395 26.15 -7.67 41.10
CA ALA A 395 25.59 -7.65 42.45
C ALA A 395 25.50 -9.06 43.06
N LEU A 396 25.08 -10.08 42.30
CA LEU A 396 25.06 -11.47 42.79
C LEU A 396 26.45 -12.02 43.14
N ILE A 397 27.46 -11.73 42.32
CA ILE A 397 28.85 -12.14 42.55
C ILE A 397 29.39 -11.47 43.82
N LEU A 398 29.15 -10.16 43.98
CA LEU A 398 29.52 -9.42 45.19
C LEU A 398 28.80 -9.99 46.42
N ALA A 399 27.52 -10.35 46.32
CA ALA A 399 26.76 -10.93 47.42
C ALA A 399 27.24 -12.34 47.81
N ALA A 400 27.73 -13.13 46.84
CA ALA A 400 28.17 -14.51 47.06
C ALA A 400 29.62 -14.65 47.58
N GLY A 401 30.48 -13.66 47.32
CA GLY A 401 31.91 -13.72 47.70
C GLY A 401 32.18 -13.70 49.21
N ALA A 402 33.07 -14.59 49.68
CA ALA A 402 33.56 -14.62 51.06
C ALA A 402 34.89 -13.83 51.18
N THR A 403 34.97 -12.83 52.06
CA THR A 403 36.24 -12.13 52.40
C THR A 403 36.31 -11.81 53.89
N ALA A 404 37.50 -11.38 54.32
CA ALA A 404 37.76 -10.86 55.65
C ALA A 404 36.80 -9.70 56.03
N PRO A 405 36.46 -9.56 57.33
CA PRO A 405 35.48 -8.58 57.83
C PRO A 405 35.84 -7.11 57.51
N ALA A 406 37.13 -6.79 57.31
CA ALA A 406 37.58 -5.44 56.96
C ALA A 406 37.17 -4.98 55.54
N GLN A 407 36.78 -5.90 54.64
CA GLN A 407 36.35 -5.60 53.26
C GLN A 407 34.83 -5.70 53.08
N GLU A 408 34.09 -6.05 54.13
CA GLU A 408 32.65 -6.29 54.07
C GLU A 408 31.84 -5.01 53.84
N GLU A 409 32.27 -3.89 54.44
CA GLU A 409 31.62 -2.59 54.31
C GLU A 409 31.82 -1.98 52.91
N GLN A 410 33.04 -2.11 52.36
CA GLN A 410 33.36 -1.68 51.00
C GLN A 410 32.59 -2.48 49.94
N ARG A 411 32.42 -3.80 50.16
CA ARG A 411 31.58 -4.65 49.31
C ARG A 411 30.11 -4.25 49.40
N ARG A 412 29.57 -4.02 50.60
CA ARG A 412 28.17 -3.57 50.75
C ARG A 412 27.93 -2.27 50.00
N HIS A 413 28.88 -1.34 50.05
CA HIS A 413 28.78 -0.10 49.27
C HIS A 413 28.77 -0.35 47.75
N ALA A 414 29.67 -1.20 47.23
CA ALA A 414 29.71 -1.55 45.81
C ALA A 414 28.44 -2.30 45.34
N LEU A 415 27.89 -3.18 46.19
CA LEU A 415 26.61 -3.86 45.94
C LEU A 415 25.47 -2.85 45.78
N THR A 416 25.35 -1.90 46.71
CA THR A 416 24.31 -0.86 46.66
C THR A 416 24.39 -0.02 45.39
N GLN A 417 25.60 0.35 44.94
CA GLN A 417 25.78 1.09 43.68
C GLN A 417 25.28 0.32 42.44
N HIS A 418 25.48 -1.01 42.40
CA HIS A 418 24.95 -1.85 41.32
C HIS A 418 23.42 -2.00 41.39
N CYS A 419 22.88 -2.15 42.60
CA CYS A 419 21.44 -2.23 42.83
C CYS A 419 20.71 -0.92 42.47
N GLU A 420 21.27 0.25 42.83
CA GLU A 420 20.70 1.56 42.49
C GLU A 420 20.53 1.73 40.97
N LYS A 421 21.49 1.26 40.17
CA LYS A 421 21.42 1.32 38.70
C LYS A 421 20.32 0.44 38.10
N ILE A 422 19.87 -0.59 38.81
CA ILE A 422 18.75 -1.46 38.39
C ILE A 422 17.41 -0.91 38.90
N PHE A 423 17.39 -0.27 40.08
CA PHE A 423 16.17 0.24 40.70
C PHE A 423 15.65 1.58 40.12
N PHE A 424 16.44 2.32 39.33
CA PHE A 424 16.14 3.70 38.90
C PHE A 424 15.60 4.00 37.47
N PRO A 425 15.16 3.06 36.59
CA PRO A 425 14.45 3.45 35.36
C PRO A 425 12.93 3.63 35.54
N SER A 426 12.42 4.82 35.25
CA SER A 426 11.01 5.25 35.27
C SER A 426 10.21 4.95 33.99
N VAL A 427 10.58 3.92 33.22
CA VAL A 427 9.94 3.61 31.92
C VAL A 427 9.66 2.11 31.82
N ALA A 428 8.37 1.73 31.86
CA ALA A 428 7.79 0.40 31.64
C ALA A 428 8.51 -0.80 32.32
N SER A 429 7.99 -1.28 33.46
CA SER A 429 8.50 -2.46 34.16
C SER A 429 8.39 -3.73 33.29
N THR A 430 9.49 -4.15 32.66
CA THR A 430 9.54 -5.44 31.97
C THR A 430 9.53 -6.58 33.01
N PRO A 431 8.96 -7.76 32.67
CA PRO A 431 8.96 -8.92 33.57
C PRO A 431 10.37 -9.33 34.06
N VAL A 432 11.39 -9.17 33.21
CA VAL A 432 12.79 -9.47 33.53
C VAL A 432 13.33 -8.54 34.63
N LEU A 433 13.16 -7.22 34.49
CA LEU A 433 13.63 -6.26 35.52
C LEU A 433 12.89 -6.45 36.86
N SER A 434 11.59 -6.80 36.81
CA SER A 434 10.80 -7.10 38.01
C SER A 434 11.34 -8.31 38.77
N VAL A 435 11.68 -9.39 38.06
CA VAL A 435 12.27 -10.59 38.66
C VAL A 435 13.68 -10.32 39.20
N GLN A 436 14.54 -9.66 38.42
CA GLN A 436 15.91 -9.31 38.84
C GLN A 436 15.92 -8.43 40.09
N THR A 437 15.05 -7.41 40.14
CA THR A 437 14.86 -6.54 41.30
C THR A 437 14.47 -7.33 42.54
N THR A 438 13.53 -8.27 42.40
CA THR A 438 13.03 -9.09 43.52
C THR A 438 14.11 -10.03 44.06
N ILE A 439 14.94 -10.62 43.18
CA ILE A 439 16.09 -11.45 43.59
C ILE A 439 17.13 -10.62 44.36
N LEU A 440 17.45 -9.41 43.88
CA LEU A 440 18.42 -8.53 44.55
C LEU A 440 17.94 -8.04 45.91
N LEU A 441 16.64 -7.77 46.07
CA LEU A 441 16.04 -7.48 47.37
C LEU A 441 16.19 -8.66 48.34
N GLY A 442 16.08 -9.90 47.84
CA GLY A 442 16.35 -11.12 48.60
C GLY A 442 17.81 -11.21 49.08
N GLU A 443 18.77 -10.93 48.21
CA GLU A 443 20.20 -10.89 48.57
C GLU A 443 20.55 -9.80 49.59
N ILE A 444 19.98 -8.60 49.44
CA ILE A 444 20.15 -7.51 50.43
C ILE A 444 19.60 -7.95 51.79
N ALA A 445 18.41 -8.53 51.84
CA ALA A 445 17.83 -9.07 53.08
C ALA A 445 18.71 -10.16 53.69
N ARG A 446 19.25 -11.07 52.87
CA ARG A 446 20.19 -12.12 53.31
C ARG A 446 21.47 -11.54 53.91
N LEU A 447 22.04 -10.49 53.30
CA LEU A 447 23.25 -9.80 53.78
C LEU A 447 23.01 -8.97 55.06
N ASN A 448 21.77 -8.55 55.30
CA ASN A 448 21.32 -7.90 56.53
C ASN A 448 20.90 -8.92 57.62
N ALA A 449 21.17 -10.21 57.41
CA ALA A 449 20.79 -11.32 58.28
C ALA A 449 19.27 -11.54 58.48
N ASP A 450 18.42 -10.95 57.61
CA ASP A 450 16.97 -11.19 57.61
C ASP A 450 16.61 -12.36 56.67
N THR A 451 16.74 -13.57 57.19
CA THR A 451 16.51 -14.80 56.40
C THR A 451 15.05 -15.04 56.02
N THR A 452 14.09 -14.51 56.78
CA THR A 452 12.65 -14.68 56.51
C THR A 452 12.24 -13.82 55.32
N THR A 453 12.68 -12.57 55.31
CA THR A 453 12.43 -11.65 54.19
C THR A 453 13.17 -12.11 52.93
N ALA A 454 14.38 -12.66 53.07
CA ALA A 454 15.13 -13.23 51.95
C ALA A 454 14.37 -14.39 51.28
N LEU A 455 13.91 -15.39 52.06
CA LEU A 455 13.15 -16.54 51.53
C LEU A 455 11.87 -16.09 50.81
N ARG A 456 11.13 -15.15 51.40
CA ARG A 456 9.92 -14.60 50.79
C ARG A 456 10.20 -13.93 49.43
N HIS A 457 11.28 -13.15 49.33
CA HIS A 457 11.63 -12.50 48.07
C HIS A 457 12.09 -13.52 47.02
N TYR A 458 12.82 -14.58 47.38
CA TYR A 458 13.16 -15.64 46.43
C TYR A 458 11.94 -16.41 45.93
N GLU A 459 10.97 -16.74 46.80
CA GLU A 459 9.72 -17.39 46.38
C GLU A 459 8.87 -16.50 45.47
N GLN A 460 8.77 -15.21 45.79
CA GLN A 460 8.08 -14.23 44.94
C GLN A 460 8.76 -14.08 43.57
N ALA A 461 10.10 -14.07 43.54
CA ALA A 461 10.86 -14.03 42.30
C ALA A 461 10.64 -15.31 41.47
N ALA A 462 10.64 -16.48 42.11
CA ALA A 462 10.40 -17.76 41.45
C ALA A 462 8.99 -17.83 40.84
N SER A 463 7.94 -17.45 41.58
CA SER A 463 6.56 -17.42 41.06
C SER A 463 6.43 -16.52 39.84
N ARG A 464 6.93 -15.28 39.94
CA ARG A 464 6.90 -14.30 38.84
C ARG A 464 7.68 -14.76 37.61
N ALA A 465 8.81 -15.44 37.83
CA ALA A 465 9.61 -16.01 36.77
C ALA A 465 8.91 -17.19 36.09
N GLU A 466 8.26 -18.09 36.85
CA GLU A 466 7.49 -19.21 36.28
C GLU A 466 6.25 -18.72 35.51
N GLU A 467 5.52 -17.72 36.02
CA GLU A 467 4.39 -17.07 35.34
C GLU A 467 4.78 -16.42 34.01
N SER A 468 5.98 -15.82 33.97
CA SER A 468 6.53 -15.16 32.77
C SER A 468 7.37 -16.09 31.89
N GLN A 469 7.41 -17.40 32.18
CA GLN A 469 8.21 -18.42 31.49
C GLN A 469 9.74 -18.14 31.46
N LEU A 470 10.24 -17.38 32.42
CA LEU A 470 11.66 -17.04 32.60
C LEU A 470 12.39 -18.10 33.45
N TRP A 471 12.52 -19.32 32.91
CA TRP A 471 12.97 -20.50 33.65
C TRP A 471 14.37 -20.41 34.28
N HIS A 472 15.31 -19.66 33.68
CA HIS A 472 16.66 -19.45 34.22
C HIS A 472 16.63 -18.71 35.57
N TYR A 473 15.88 -17.61 35.64
CA TYR A 473 15.73 -16.82 36.87
C TYR A 473 14.94 -17.57 37.94
N ALA A 474 13.95 -18.40 37.55
CA ALA A 474 13.26 -19.30 38.48
C ALA A 474 14.22 -20.34 39.12
N GLY A 475 15.14 -20.88 38.30
CA GLY A 475 16.20 -21.77 38.77
C GLY A 475 17.16 -21.09 39.76
N ILE A 476 17.60 -19.86 39.46
CA ILE A 476 18.47 -19.07 40.35
C ILE A 476 17.78 -18.78 41.68
N ALA A 477 16.52 -18.30 41.64
CA ALA A 477 15.76 -17.96 42.85
C ALA A 477 15.58 -19.18 43.77
N HIS A 478 15.22 -20.34 43.22
CA HIS A 478 15.12 -21.58 44.00
C HIS A 478 16.47 -22.09 44.53
N ALA A 479 17.56 -21.92 43.78
CA ALA A 479 18.91 -22.29 44.24
C ALA A 479 19.38 -21.41 45.41
N LEU A 480 19.09 -20.10 45.37
CA LEU A 480 19.39 -19.17 46.47
C LEU A 480 18.53 -19.45 47.71
N ALA A 481 17.24 -19.76 47.53
CA ALA A 481 16.36 -20.19 48.62
C ALA A 481 16.86 -21.48 49.27
N ALA A 482 17.28 -22.47 48.47
CA ALA A 482 17.87 -23.72 48.96
C ALA A 482 19.11 -23.47 49.84
N GLU A 483 19.97 -22.53 49.46
CA GLU A 483 21.17 -22.19 50.24
C GLU A 483 20.83 -21.57 51.61
N VAL A 484 19.78 -20.73 51.67
CA VAL A 484 19.28 -20.19 52.95
C VAL A 484 18.65 -21.29 53.80
N CYS A 485 17.84 -22.18 53.20
CA CYS A 485 17.27 -23.33 53.90
C CYS A 485 18.34 -24.29 54.44
N ARG A 486 19.44 -24.49 53.72
CA ARG A 486 20.59 -25.28 54.17
C ARG A 486 21.23 -24.66 55.41
N LYS A 487 21.51 -23.36 55.39
CA LYS A 487 22.10 -22.63 56.53
C LYS A 487 21.18 -22.60 57.76
N GLN A 488 19.87 -22.56 57.54
CA GLN A 488 18.85 -22.60 58.61
C GLN A 488 18.43 -24.01 59.03
N SER A 489 19.05 -25.07 58.47
CA SER A 489 18.72 -26.47 58.79
C SER A 489 17.24 -26.84 58.55
N LEU A 490 16.64 -26.39 57.44
CA LEU A 490 15.27 -26.68 57.03
C LEU A 490 15.22 -27.74 55.90
N PRO A 491 15.25 -29.05 56.21
CA PRO A 491 15.47 -30.10 55.21
C PRO A 491 14.31 -30.28 54.22
N THR A 492 13.06 -30.10 54.64
CA THR A 492 11.88 -30.26 53.77
C THR A 492 11.81 -29.16 52.73
N SER A 493 11.98 -27.89 53.15
CA SER A 493 11.99 -26.74 52.24
C SER A 493 13.22 -26.75 51.34
N LEU A 494 14.37 -27.20 51.85
CA LEU A 494 15.58 -27.44 51.07
C LEU A 494 15.30 -28.41 49.91
N LEU A 495 14.74 -29.59 50.19
CA LEU A 495 14.41 -30.60 49.17
C LEU A 495 13.38 -30.09 48.14
N ALA A 496 12.37 -29.33 48.59
CA ALA A 496 11.35 -28.76 47.72
C ALA A 496 11.95 -27.76 46.73
N HIS A 497 12.77 -26.82 47.22
CA HIS A 497 13.45 -25.84 46.36
C HIS A 497 14.47 -26.50 45.43
N LEU A 498 15.20 -27.53 45.86
CA LEU A 498 16.11 -28.27 44.99
C LEU A 498 15.37 -29.01 43.86
N LYS A 499 14.20 -29.61 44.15
CA LYS A 499 13.34 -30.24 43.13
C LYS A 499 12.81 -29.22 42.13
N SER A 500 12.36 -28.07 42.59
CA SER A 500 11.85 -26.99 41.73
C SER A 500 12.97 -26.35 40.90
N ALA A 501 14.16 -26.13 41.47
CA ALA A 501 15.34 -25.66 40.74
C ALA A 501 15.74 -26.64 39.63
N ARG A 502 15.79 -27.95 39.93
CA ARG A 502 16.08 -28.99 38.93
C ARG A 502 15.05 -29.01 37.80
N ARG A 503 13.77 -28.83 38.13
CA ARG A 503 12.68 -28.73 37.14
C ARG A 503 12.83 -27.48 36.26
N ALA A 504 13.13 -26.33 36.86
CA ALA A 504 13.32 -25.08 36.14
C ALA A 504 14.51 -25.16 35.18
N TYR A 505 15.66 -25.69 35.62
CA TYR A 505 16.82 -25.89 34.75
C TYR A 505 16.58 -26.92 33.64
N LYS A 506 15.78 -27.97 33.89
CA LYS A 506 15.36 -28.90 32.84
C LYS A 506 14.47 -28.23 31.80
N LYS A 507 13.56 -27.33 32.20
CA LYS A 507 12.72 -26.54 31.28
C LYS A 507 13.50 -25.46 30.53
N PHE A 508 14.60 -24.99 31.10
CA PHE A 508 15.54 -24.06 30.47
C PHE A 508 16.55 -24.76 29.53
N ASP A 509 16.47 -26.09 29.38
CA ASP A 509 17.38 -26.91 28.57
C ASP A 509 18.86 -26.82 28.98
N ALA A 510 19.13 -26.68 30.29
CA ALA A 510 20.47 -26.61 30.86
C ALA A 510 20.73 -27.78 31.84
N PRO A 511 20.97 -29.01 31.35
CA PRO A 511 21.19 -30.20 32.19
C PRO A 511 22.47 -30.09 33.04
N GLU A 512 23.47 -29.34 32.59
CA GLU A 512 24.71 -29.09 33.32
C GLU A 512 24.48 -28.29 34.61
N LEU A 513 23.59 -27.29 34.60
CA LEU A 513 23.21 -26.54 35.80
C LEU A 513 22.45 -27.42 36.81
N ALA A 514 21.64 -28.35 36.32
CA ALA A 514 20.98 -29.34 37.16
C ALA A 514 21.98 -30.34 37.79
N ALA A 515 23.04 -30.71 37.06
CA ALA A 515 24.12 -31.56 37.56
C ALA A 515 25.02 -30.81 38.57
N GLN A 516 25.30 -29.53 38.36
CA GLN A 516 26.04 -28.69 39.31
C GLN A 516 25.28 -28.50 40.63
N LEU A 517 23.94 -28.39 40.57
CA LEU A 517 23.09 -28.39 41.77
C LEU A 517 23.25 -29.71 42.56
N ALA A 518 23.37 -30.85 41.85
CA ALA A 518 23.62 -32.15 42.46
C ALA A 518 24.99 -32.22 43.17
N HIS A 519 26.02 -31.58 42.61
CA HIS A 519 27.35 -31.47 43.21
C HIS A 519 27.41 -30.53 44.42
N ARG A 520 26.65 -29.42 44.41
CA ARG A 520 26.61 -28.45 45.53
C ARG A 520 25.83 -28.95 46.75
N PHE A 521 24.86 -29.85 46.55
CA PHE A 521 24.03 -30.40 47.63
C PHE A 521 24.02 -31.93 47.61
N PRO A 522 25.18 -32.61 47.76
CA PRO A 522 25.28 -34.06 47.54
C PRO A 522 24.43 -34.88 48.52
N GLU A 523 24.33 -34.47 49.79
CA GLU A 523 23.55 -35.17 50.82
C GLU A 523 22.02 -35.04 50.62
N ALA A 524 21.54 -33.85 50.22
CA ALA A 524 20.12 -33.61 49.94
C ALA A 524 19.69 -34.17 48.57
N MET A 525 20.63 -34.30 47.62
CA MET A 525 20.36 -34.85 46.29
C MET A 525 20.44 -36.38 46.27
N ALA A 526 21.17 -37.00 47.20
CA ALA A 526 21.14 -38.44 47.44
C ALA A 526 19.82 -38.95 48.05
N SER A 527 19.06 -38.07 48.72
CA SER A 527 17.74 -38.36 49.30
C SER A 527 16.58 -38.12 48.33
N LEU A 528 16.85 -37.53 47.16
CA LEU A 528 15.90 -37.49 46.06
C LEU A 528 15.91 -38.85 45.35
N PRO A 529 14.76 -39.53 45.18
CA PRO A 529 14.73 -40.84 44.55
C PRO A 529 15.35 -40.78 43.15
N ARG A 530 16.38 -41.61 42.93
CA ARG A 530 16.91 -41.88 41.59
C ARG A 530 15.78 -42.51 40.79
N SER A 531 15.31 -41.78 39.80
CA SER A 531 14.20 -42.18 38.96
C SER A 531 14.65 -43.27 38.00
N GLU A 532 14.86 -44.49 38.49
CA GLU A 532 14.92 -45.71 37.66
C GLU A 532 14.68 -47.03 38.42
N ASP A 533 14.76 -47.08 39.75
CA ASP A 533 14.48 -48.31 40.52
C ASP A 533 13.42 -48.07 41.61
N ILE A 534 12.14 -48.17 41.25
CA ILE A 534 11.07 -48.53 42.20
C ILE A 534 10.12 -49.50 41.48
N GLN A 535 10.39 -50.80 41.62
CA GLN A 535 9.32 -51.79 41.67
C GLN A 535 8.70 -51.74 43.07
N PRO A 536 7.39 -51.53 43.22
CA PRO A 536 6.73 -51.82 44.46
C PRO A 536 5.82 -53.04 44.26
N GLN A 537 6.24 -54.16 44.85
CA GLN A 537 5.40 -55.34 44.97
C GLN A 537 4.35 -55.12 46.06
N SER A 538 3.10 -55.32 45.67
CA SER A 538 2.01 -55.99 46.39
C SER A 538 1.17 -55.27 47.47
N GLU A 539 1.45 -54.05 47.90
CA GLU A 539 0.48 -53.25 48.70
C GLU A 539 0.17 -51.87 48.13
N THR A 540 0.86 -51.46 47.07
CA THR A 540 0.65 -50.18 46.37
C THR A 540 -0.17 -50.29 45.09
N ALA A 541 -0.51 -51.49 44.60
CA ALA A 541 -1.28 -51.66 43.36
C ALA A 541 -2.62 -50.89 43.42
N ASN A 542 -3.37 -51.03 44.52
CA ASN A 542 -4.69 -50.42 44.65
C ASN A 542 -4.66 -48.89 44.80
N ILE A 543 -3.57 -48.32 45.34
CA ILE A 543 -3.39 -46.86 45.42
C ILE A 543 -2.79 -46.31 44.12
N ARG A 544 -1.87 -47.04 43.49
CA ARG A 544 -1.18 -46.65 42.26
C ARG A 544 -2.11 -46.70 41.05
N ASP A 545 -3.03 -47.67 41.00
CA ASP A 545 -4.06 -47.75 39.96
C ASP A 545 -5.12 -46.65 40.11
N LEU A 546 -5.48 -46.27 41.34
CA LEU A 546 -6.35 -45.12 41.60
C LEU A 546 -5.65 -43.78 41.31
N GLU A 547 -4.37 -43.62 41.70
CA GLU A 547 -3.57 -42.44 41.36
C GLU A 547 -3.35 -42.31 39.84
N SER A 548 -3.15 -43.44 39.14
CA SER A 548 -3.02 -43.46 37.69
C SER A 548 -4.35 -43.14 37.02
N ALA A 549 -5.47 -43.68 37.51
CA ALA A 549 -6.82 -43.33 37.06
C ALA A 549 -7.18 -41.85 37.31
N VAL A 550 -6.76 -41.27 38.43
CA VAL A 550 -6.94 -39.84 38.74
C VAL A 550 -6.06 -38.97 37.85
N ARG A 551 -4.83 -39.40 37.55
CA ARG A 551 -3.93 -38.70 36.62
C ARG A 551 -4.47 -38.75 35.19
N ALA A 552 -4.98 -39.89 34.77
CA ALA A 552 -5.70 -40.11 33.52
C ALA A 552 -6.94 -39.21 33.44
N ALA A 553 -7.80 -39.22 34.47
CA ALA A 553 -8.99 -38.36 34.55
C ALA A 553 -8.64 -36.87 34.49
N ARG A 554 -7.49 -36.47 35.07
CA ARG A 554 -6.99 -35.09 35.00
C ARG A 554 -6.46 -34.73 33.62
N ALA A 555 -5.70 -35.61 32.97
CA ALA A 555 -5.26 -35.43 31.58
C ALA A 555 -6.46 -35.29 30.62
N LEU A 556 -7.52 -36.07 30.85
CA LEU A 556 -8.79 -35.96 30.14
C LEU A 556 -9.54 -34.65 30.41
N SER A 557 -9.38 -34.06 31.59
CA SER A 557 -10.03 -32.78 31.93
C SER A 557 -9.29 -31.56 31.41
N GLU A 558 -7.98 -31.67 31.19
CA GLU A 558 -7.12 -30.58 30.74
C GLU A 558 -7.10 -30.47 29.20
N GLU A 559 -7.49 -31.52 28.47
CA GLU A 559 -7.57 -31.51 27.02
C GLU A 559 -8.89 -30.92 26.50
N ILE A 560 -8.78 -29.95 25.60
CA ILE A 560 -9.90 -29.17 25.07
C ILE A 560 -10.15 -29.53 23.60
N ARG A 561 -9.17 -30.11 22.91
CA ARG A 561 -9.30 -30.53 21.50
C ARG A 561 -9.99 -31.88 21.42
N LEU A 562 -11.13 -31.93 20.73
CA LEU A 562 -11.99 -33.11 20.66
C LEU A 562 -11.25 -34.36 20.13
N ASP A 563 -10.47 -34.21 19.06
CA ASP A 563 -9.75 -35.33 18.42
C ASP A 563 -8.68 -35.94 19.32
N GLU A 564 -7.90 -35.08 19.99
CA GLU A 564 -6.84 -35.52 20.90
C GLU A 564 -7.41 -36.06 22.20
N LEU A 565 -8.49 -35.48 22.69
CA LEU A 565 -9.22 -36.01 23.83
C LEU A 565 -9.70 -37.44 23.55
N MET A 566 -10.28 -37.71 22.36
CA MET A 566 -10.67 -39.07 21.97
C MET A 566 -9.46 -40.03 21.90
N GLN A 567 -8.31 -39.57 21.41
CA GLN A 567 -7.08 -40.37 21.41
C GLN A 567 -6.60 -40.69 22.82
N ILE A 568 -6.60 -39.71 23.71
CA ILE A 568 -6.19 -39.90 25.11
C ILE A 568 -7.17 -40.84 25.81
N ILE A 569 -8.50 -40.64 25.68
CA ILE A 569 -9.52 -41.54 26.26
C ILE A 569 -9.24 -42.97 25.81
N MET A 570 -9.14 -43.22 24.51
CA MET A 570 -8.97 -44.57 24.00
C MET A 570 -7.64 -45.19 24.42
N SER A 571 -6.54 -44.45 24.35
CA SER A 571 -5.21 -44.98 24.71
C SER A 571 -5.13 -45.32 26.19
N VAL A 572 -5.55 -44.39 27.04
CA VAL A 572 -5.57 -44.56 28.50
C VAL A 572 -6.47 -45.73 28.89
N THR A 573 -7.65 -45.87 28.27
CA THR A 573 -8.56 -46.95 28.67
C THR A 573 -8.10 -48.32 28.21
N LEU A 574 -7.49 -48.45 27.02
CA LEU A 574 -6.93 -49.73 26.55
C LEU A 574 -5.69 -50.13 27.36
N GLU A 575 -4.83 -49.16 27.70
CA GLU A 575 -3.62 -49.39 28.50
C GLU A 575 -3.95 -49.85 29.93
N HIS A 576 -4.92 -49.22 30.58
CA HIS A 576 -5.29 -49.56 31.96
C HIS A 576 -6.00 -50.91 32.11
N VAL A 577 -6.74 -51.34 31.09
CA VAL A 577 -7.56 -52.56 31.16
C VAL A 577 -6.89 -53.74 30.46
N GLY A 578 -5.82 -53.49 29.70
CA GLY A 578 -5.15 -54.50 28.88
C GLY A 578 -6.05 -55.04 27.76
N ALA A 579 -6.99 -54.22 27.27
CA ALA A 579 -7.91 -54.62 26.21
C ALA A 579 -7.21 -54.62 24.84
N GLU A 580 -7.56 -55.58 23.98
CA GLU A 580 -7.01 -55.69 22.62
C GLU A 580 -7.69 -54.69 21.67
N ARG A 581 -8.97 -54.43 21.89
CA ARG A 581 -9.77 -53.54 21.05
C ARG A 581 -10.75 -52.74 21.90
N GLY A 582 -10.99 -51.49 21.51
CA GLY A 582 -12.06 -50.69 22.09
C GLY A 582 -12.77 -49.80 21.09
N LEU A 583 -14.02 -49.45 21.42
CA LEU A 583 -14.87 -48.53 20.67
C LEU A 583 -15.41 -47.45 21.62
N LEU A 584 -15.29 -46.19 21.20
CA LEU A 584 -15.97 -45.06 21.83
C LEU A 584 -17.26 -44.79 21.08
N ILE A 585 -18.39 -44.93 21.77
CA ILE A 585 -19.73 -44.82 21.18
C ILE A 585 -20.42 -43.63 21.83
N ARG A 586 -20.90 -42.71 21.00
CA ARG A 586 -21.69 -41.54 21.41
C ARG A 586 -23.14 -41.73 21.04
N LEU A 587 -24.05 -41.26 21.89
CA LEU A 587 -25.48 -41.27 21.63
C LEU A 587 -25.90 -39.87 21.15
N ASP A 588 -26.35 -39.77 19.89
CA ASP A 588 -26.89 -38.54 19.31
C ASP A 588 -28.35 -38.74 18.90
N GLU A 589 -29.27 -37.95 19.43
CA GLU A 589 -30.71 -38.08 19.13
C GLU A 589 -31.26 -39.52 19.16
N GLN A 590 -30.82 -40.34 20.13
CA GLN A 590 -31.14 -41.79 20.27
C GLN A 590 -30.43 -42.75 19.30
N VAL A 591 -29.55 -42.25 18.43
CA VAL A 591 -28.76 -43.05 17.50
C VAL A 591 -27.32 -43.17 18.00
N PRO A 592 -26.78 -44.40 18.17
CA PRO A 592 -25.40 -44.60 18.58
C PRO A 592 -24.43 -44.49 17.38
N TYR A 593 -23.45 -43.60 17.52
CA TYR A 593 -22.34 -43.43 16.58
C TYR A 593 -21.03 -43.84 17.23
N ILE A 594 -20.21 -44.57 16.49
CA ILE A 594 -18.81 -44.78 16.85
C ILE A 594 -18.08 -43.50 16.47
N ASP A 595 -17.34 -42.92 17.42
CA ASP A 595 -16.52 -41.71 17.22
C ASP A 595 -15.01 -42.04 17.19
N ALA A 596 -14.60 -43.12 17.88
CA ALA A 596 -13.23 -43.60 17.87
C ALA A 596 -13.13 -45.12 18.02
N CYS A 597 -12.09 -45.71 17.44
CA CYS A 597 -11.76 -47.13 17.53
C CYS A 597 -10.29 -47.28 17.87
N ALA A 598 -9.96 -48.14 18.83
CA ALA A 598 -8.58 -48.40 19.17
C ALA A 598 -8.26 -49.88 19.16
N ARG A 599 -7.02 -50.20 18.80
CA ARG A 599 -6.46 -51.56 18.83
C ARG A 599 -5.06 -51.54 19.41
N THR A 600 -4.78 -52.51 20.27
CA THR A 600 -3.46 -52.76 20.83
C THR A 600 -2.65 -53.60 19.84
N THR A 601 -1.52 -53.09 19.39
CA THR A 601 -0.61 -53.76 18.45
C THR A 601 0.77 -53.94 19.09
N THR A 602 1.65 -54.75 18.48
CA THR A 602 3.03 -54.96 18.98
C THR A 602 3.88 -53.69 19.02
N SER A 603 3.49 -52.62 18.31
CA SER A 603 4.14 -51.30 18.29
C SER A 603 3.46 -50.25 19.17
N GLY A 604 2.41 -50.60 19.93
CA GLY A 604 1.63 -49.69 20.76
C GLY A 604 0.14 -49.65 20.42
N ILE A 605 -0.60 -48.70 21.01
CA ILE A 605 -2.04 -48.51 20.77
C ILE A 605 -2.24 -47.63 19.54
N THR A 606 -3.02 -48.10 18.57
CA THR A 606 -3.44 -47.30 17.41
C THR A 606 -4.90 -46.89 17.58
N VAL A 607 -5.17 -45.58 17.49
CA VAL A 607 -6.52 -45.01 17.55
C VAL A 607 -6.91 -44.45 16.17
N ASN A 608 -8.09 -44.82 15.69
CA ASN A 608 -8.67 -44.36 14.44
C ASN A 608 -10.00 -43.65 14.72
N LEU A 609 -10.08 -42.38 14.34
CA LEU A 609 -11.27 -41.56 14.49
C LEU A 609 -12.19 -41.79 13.29
N ARG A 610 -13.40 -42.25 13.54
CA ARG A 610 -14.42 -42.49 12.50
C ARG A 610 -15.76 -42.08 13.08
N HIS A 611 -16.64 -41.51 12.27
CA HIS A 611 -18.01 -41.17 12.67
C HIS A 611 -19.00 -42.03 11.88
N THR A 612 -19.37 -43.19 12.42
CA THR A 612 -20.21 -44.19 11.73
C THR A 612 -21.22 -44.81 12.68
N THR A 613 -22.41 -45.17 12.19
CA THR A 613 -23.42 -45.88 13.00
C THR A 613 -22.91 -47.24 13.45
N VAL A 614 -23.25 -47.67 14.67
CA VAL A 614 -22.86 -48.99 15.20
C VAL A 614 -23.60 -50.11 14.44
N THR A 615 -22.89 -51.17 14.06
CA THR A 615 -23.46 -52.36 13.40
C THR A 615 -23.21 -53.65 14.19
N GLU A 616 -23.96 -54.72 13.92
CA GLU A 616 -23.73 -56.05 14.54
C GLU A 616 -22.34 -56.63 14.25
N ALA A 617 -21.67 -56.17 13.18
CA ALA A 617 -20.30 -56.57 12.85
C ALA A 617 -19.26 -55.89 13.76
N ASP A 618 -19.60 -54.76 14.39
CA ASP A 618 -18.69 -54.03 15.26
C ASP A 618 -18.67 -54.61 16.68
N MET A 619 -19.86 -54.90 17.22
CA MET A 619 -20.07 -55.47 18.57
C MET A 619 -21.48 -56.09 18.71
N PRO A 620 -21.72 -56.94 19.74
CA PRO A 620 -23.06 -57.42 20.04
C PRO A 620 -24.00 -56.28 20.46
N LEU A 621 -24.98 -55.94 19.61
CA LEU A 621 -25.92 -54.83 19.86
C LEU A 621 -26.71 -55.01 21.17
N VAL A 622 -27.00 -56.24 21.55
CA VAL A 622 -27.68 -56.57 22.82
C VAL A 622 -26.90 -56.07 24.04
N MET A 623 -25.56 -56.05 23.99
CA MET A 623 -24.74 -55.48 25.08
C MET A 623 -24.85 -53.95 25.12
N LEU A 624 -24.79 -53.31 23.95
CA LEU A 624 -24.91 -51.86 23.82
C LEU A 624 -26.28 -51.39 24.29
N ASP A 625 -27.35 -51.99 23.78
CA ASP A 625 -28.73 -51.65 24.14
C ASP A 625 -28.97 -51.86 25.64
N LYS A 626 -28.47 -52.96 26.21
CA LYS A 626 -28.62 -53.21 27.65
C LYS A 626 -27.82 -52.20 28.48
N ALA A 627 -26.61 -51.81 28.07
CA ALA A 627 -25.82 -50.80 28.77
C ALA A 627 -26.44 -49.40 28.69
N LEU A 628 -26.92 -48.99 27.51
CA LEU A 628 -27.55 -47.69 27.28
C LEU A 628 -28.90 -47.57 28.00
N ASN A 629 -29.71 -48.64 28.01
CA ASN A 629 -31.04 -48.62 28.65
C ASN A 629 -30.98 -48.78 30.17
N THR A 630 -30.04 -49.60 30.69
CA THR A 630 -29.95 -49.83 32.14
C THR A 630 -29.06 -48.81 32.84
N GLY A 631 -28.14 -48.14 32.13
CA GLY A 631 -27.12 -47.28 32.72
C GLY A 631 -26.09 -48.02 33.57
N HIS A 632 -26.06 -49.35 33.53
CA HIS A 632 -25.13 -50.20 34.26
C HIS A 632 -24.14 -50.89 33.31
N GLN A 633 -22.98 -51.26 33.84
CA GLN A 633 -21.97 -52.00 33.09
C GLN A 633 -22.49 -53.39 32.73
N VAL A 634 -22.26 -53.81 31.49
CA VAL A 634 -22.67 -55.12 30.97
C VAL A 634 -21.41 -55.92 30.61
N TYR A 635 -21.32 -57.13 31.15
CA TYR A 635 -20.21 -58.04 30.94
C TYR A 635 -20.66 -59.28 30.16
N ALA A 636 -19.81 -59.74 29.24
CA ALA A 636 -19.92 -61.03 28.57
C ALA A 636 -18.67 -61.85 28.90
N GLY A 637 -18.87 -62.98 29.60
CA GLY A 637 -17.83 -63.95 29.91
C GLY A 637 -17.86 -65.18 28.99
N ASP A 638 -16.99 -66.15 29.27
CA ASP A 638 -16.76 -67.38 28.50
C ASP A 638 -18.01 -68.28 28.32
N ASP A 639 -19.04 -68.12 29.15
CA ASP A 639 -20.32 -68.85 29.07
C ASP A 639 -21.36 -68.18 28.15
N GLY A 640 -21.05 -67.00 27.60
CA GLY A 640 -21.97 -66.21 26.77
C GLY A 640 -23.14 -65.58 27.53
N VAL A 641 -23.16 -65.66 28.87
CA VAL A 641 -24.24 -65.11 29.69
C VAL A 641 -23.98 -63.63 29.96
N LEU A 642 -24.90 -62.76 29.51
CA LEU A 642 -24.82 -61.33 29.75
C LEU A 642 -25.22 -60.97 31.18
N GLN A 643 -24.22 -60.66 32.00
CA GLN A 643 -24.42 -60.24 33.39
C GLN A 643 -24.36 -58.71 33.51
N THR A 644 -25.24 -58.14 34.33
CA THR A 644 -25.22 -56.73 34.69
C THR A 644 -24.53 -56.59 36.03
N PHE A 645 -23.54 -55.69 36.14
CA PHE A 645 -22.82 -55.50 37.39
C PHE A 645 -23.73 -54.82 38.44
N GLN A 646 -24.01 -55.53 39.55
CA GLN A 646 -24.73 -54.98 40.70
C GLN A 646 -23.79 -54.89 41.92
N PRO A 647 -23.61 -53.71 42.53
CA PRO A 647 -22.78 -53.56 43.72
C PRO A 647 -23.37 -54.36 44.89
N GLY A 648 -22.63 -55.32 45.44
CA GLY A 648 -22.96 -56.03 46.69
C GLY A 648 -23.48 -57.47 46.57
N LEU A 649 -23.81 -57.97 45.36
CA LEU A 649 -24.29 -59.35 45.17
C LEU A 649 -23.23 -60.32 44.62
N ASN A 650 -22.13 -59.82 44.05
CA ASN A 650 -21.25 -60.62 43.17
C ASN A 650 -19.96 -61.15 43.82
N SER A 651 -19.72 -60.93 45.11
CA SER A 651 -18.52 -61.47 45.79
C SER A 651 -18.55 -62.99 46.03
N ARG A 652 -19.59 -63.72 45.59
CA ARG A 652 -19.73 -65.18 45.80
C ARG A 652 -20.01 -66.03 44.56
N ALA A 653 -20.18 -65.46 43.37
CA ALA A 653 -20.58 -66.21 42.18
C ALA A 653 -19.42 -66.58 41.21
N PHE A 654 -18.17 -66.23 41.52
CA PHE A 654 -17.01 -66.54 40.68
C PHE A 654 -16.51 -67.99 40.78
N GLN A 655 -17.22 -68.88 41.49
CA GLN A 655 -16.89 -70.30 41.53
C GLN A 655 -18.15 -71.16 41.39
N THR A 656 -18.06 -72.16 40.50
CA THR A 656 -18.95 -73.30 40.25
C THR A 656 -20.11 -73.11 39.26
N ASN A 657 -19.95 -73.58 38.03
CA ASN A 657 -20.33 -74.96 37.68
C ASN A 657 -19.92 -75.33 36.25
N SER A 658 -19.11 -76.39 36.17
CA SER A 658 -18.88 -77.14 34.95
C SER A 658 -20.01 -78.17 34.74
N GLN A 659 -20.23 -78.50 33.47
CA GLN A 659 -21.04 -79.60 32.90
C GLN A 659 -22.50 -79.29 32.53
N THR A 660 -22.76 -79.07 31.22
CA THR A 660 -23.56 -79.99 30.39
C THR A 660 -23.33 -79.69 28.89
N ASN A 661 -23.34 -80.75 28.07
CA ASN A 661 -22.99 -80.79 26.65
C ASN A 661 -24.04 -80.15 25.72
N GLY A 662 -23.57 -79.59 24.58
CA GLY A 662 -24.23 -79.79 23.29
C GLY A 662 -24.56 -78.54 22.45
N GLN A 663 -23.61 -78.14 21.58
CA GLN A 663 -23.79 -77.49 20.27
C GLN A 663 -24.58 -76.16 20.18
N ALA A 664 -23.87 -75.04 20.23
CA ALA A 664 -23.97 -73.93 19.26
C ALA A 664 -22.70 -73.06 19.35
N GLN A 665 -22.15 -72.68 18.20
CA GLN A 665 -20.95 -71.86 18.08
C GLN A 665 -21.21 -70.43 18.54
N THR A 666 -20.59 -70.01 19.64
CA THR A 666 -20.50 -68.59 20.02
C THR A 666 -19.04 -68.29 20.35
N ALA A 667 -18.50 -67.25 19.70
CA ALA A 667 -17.10 -66.90 19.75
C ALA A 667 -16.65 -66.58 21.19
N ARG A 668 -15.51 -67.17 21.58
CA ARG A 668 -14.83 -66.96 22.86
C ARG A 668 -14.22 -65.55 22.88
N PHE A 669 -14.87 -64.58 23.50
CA PHE A 669 -14.28 -63.27 23.79
C PHE A 669 -14.84 -62.70 25.08
N ASN A 670 -13.96 -62.20 25.96
CA ASN A 670 -14.36 -61.43 27.12
C ASN A 670 -14.56 -59.98 26.70
N ALA A 671 -15.75 -59.44 26.93
CA ALA A 671 -16.07 -58.07 26.57
C ALA A 671 -16.84 -57.35 27.67
N ILE A 672 -16.60 -56.05 27.79
CA ILE A 672 -17.31 -55.16 28.70
C ILE A 672 -17.82 -53.94 27.95
N CYS A 673 -19.07 -53.56 28.25
CA CYS A 673 -19.68 -52.33 27.76
C CYS A 673 -20.00 -51.44 28.96
N VAL A 674 -19.36 -50.28 29.02
CA VAL A 674 -19.42 -49.33 30.13
C VAL A 674 -20.19 -48.08 29.67
N PRO A 675 -21.35 -47.76 30.26
CA PRO A 675 -22.10 -46.57 29.87
C PRO A 675 -21.36 -45.31 30.33
N MET A 676 -21.36 -44.30 29.46
CA MET A 676 -20.80 -42.97 29.73
C MET A 676 -21.91 -42.08 30.29
N LEU A 677 -21.77 -41.69 31.56
CA LEU A 677 -22.81 -40.98 32.31
C LEU A 677 -22.40 -39.54 32.61
N LYS A 678 -23.32 -38.61 32.36
CA LYS A 678 -23.24 -37.22 32.83
C LYS A 678 -24.50 -36.89 33.62
N GLN A 679 -24.36 -36.52 34.90
CA GLN A 679 -25.50 -36.18 35.77
C GLN A 679 -26.63 -37.24 35.72
N ALA A 680 -26.27 -38.52 35.78
CA ALA A 680 -27.19 -39.67 35.67
C ALA A 680 -27.87 -39.88 34.30
N ARG A 681 -27.51 -39.11 33.27
CA ARG A 681 -27.95 -39.33 31.88
C ARG A 681 -26.85 -40.05 31.08
N VAL A 682 -27.24 -41.07 30.32
CA VAL A 682 -26.33 -41.76 29.38
C VAL A 682 -26.11 -40.88 28.15
N VAL A 683 -24.84 -40.57 27.85
CA VAL A 683 -24.42 -39.81 26.67
C VAL A 683 -23.70 -40.67 25.63
N GLY A 684 -23.41 -41.93 25.97
CA GLY A 684 -22.66 -42.86 25.14
C GLY A 684 -22.28 -44.14 25.89
N ALA A 685 -21.42 -44.94 25.30
CA ALA A 685 -20.83 -46.13 25.91
C ALA A 685 -19.40 -46.36 25.41
N LEU A 686 -18.59 -46.99 26.26
CA LEU A 686 -17.28 -47.49 25.90
C LEU A 686 -17.34 -49.02 25.85
N TYR A 687 -16.99 -49.59 24.70
CA TYR A 687 -16.91 -51.04 24.51
C TYR A 687 -15.45 -51.47 24.48
N LEU A 688 -15.11 -52.51 25.23
CA LEU A 688 -13.76 -53.06 25.31
C LEU A 688 -13.80 -54.58 25.16
N GLU A 689 -12.86 -55.12 24.40
CA GLU A 689 -12.77 -56.54 24.07
C GLU A 689 -11.35 -57.07 24.34
N ASN A 690 -11.25 -58.20 25.03
CA ASN A 690 -10.00 -58.91 25.28
C ASN A 690 -10.14 -60.41 24.97
N ARG A 691 -9.38 -60.88 23.97
CA ARG A 691 -9.41 -62.29 23.52
C ARG A 691 -8.28 -63.14 24.08
N VAL A 692 -7.36 -62.54 24.83
CA VAL A 692 -6.09 -63.16 25.26
C VAL A 692 -6.13 -63.63 26.72
N LEU A 693 -6.87 -62.93 27.59
CA LEU A 693 -6.94 -63.21 29.03
C LEU A 693 -8.38 -63.61 29.46
N PRO A 694 -8.60 -64.88 29.89
CA PRO A 694 -9.92 -65.39 30.31
C PRO A 694 -10.56 -64.73 31.54
N ASP A 695 -9.85 -63.87 32.27
CA ASP A 695 -10.37 -63.09 33.43
C ASP A 695 -9.80 -61.67 33.47
N ALA A 696 -9.68 -61.01 32.31
CA ALA A 696 -9.03 -59.69 32.21
C ALA A 696 -9.74 -58.57 32.99
N PHE A 697 -11.06 -58.67 33.18
CA PHE A 697 -11.90 -57.62 33.75
C PHE A 697 -12.24 -57.93 35.22
N THR A 698 -11.32 -57.60 36.13
CA THR A 698 -11.51 -57.76 37.57
C THR A 698 -12.50 -56.72 38.12
N VAL A 699 -13.02 -56.97 39.34
CA VAL A 699 -13.86 -56.01 40.06
C VAL A 699 -13.17 -54.65 40.23
N GLU A 700 -11.83 -54.63 40.35
CA GLU A 700 -11.04 -53.40 40.47
C GLU A 700 -10.97 -52.64 39.14
N HIS A 701 -10.76 -53.33 38.00
CA HIS A 701 -10.78 -52.71 36.67
C HIS A 701 -12.15 -52.11 36.30
N THR A 702 -13.25 -52.72 36.73
CA THR A 702 -14.62 -52.20 36.47
C THR A 702 -14.90 -50.87 37.16
N GLN A 703 -14.32 -50.60 38.34
CA GLN A 703 -14.51 -49.34 39.06
C GLN A 703 -13.72 -48.19 38.40
N ILE A 704 -12.48 -48.45 38.01
CA ILE A 704 -11.63 -47.48 37.28
C ILE A 704 -12.27 -47.13 35.93
N LEU A 705 -12.80 -48.12 35.22
CA LEU A 705 -13.51 -47.92 33.96
C LEU A 705 -14.74 -47.01 34.11
N GLN A 706 -15.50 -47.15 35.19
CA GLN A 706 -16.66 -46.30 35.43
C GLN A 706 -16.26 -44.84 35.68
N LEU A 707 -15.16 -44.62 36.40
CA LEU A 707 -14.60 -43.31 36.66
C LEU A 707 -14.13 -42.65 35.35
N LEU A 708 -13.34 -43.37 34.54
CA LEU A 708 -12.84 -42.88 33.25
C LEU A 708 -13.98 -42.63 32.26
N ALA A 709 -14.98 -43.50 32.18
CA ALA A 709 -16.14 -43.32 31.31
C ALA A 709 -17.00 -42.10 31.70
N SER A 710 -17.17 -41.86 33.00
CA SER A 710 -17.88 -40.67 33.51
C SER A 710 -17.10 -39.38 33.24
N GLN A 711 -15.77 -39.41 33.42
CA GLN A 711 -14.92 -38.27 33.13
C GLN A 711 -14.87 -37.98 31.62
N ALA A 712 -14.72 -39.01 30.79
CA ALA A 712 -14.76 -38.91 29.34
C ALA A 712 -16.07 -38.29 28.84
N ALA A 713 -17.21 -38.64 29.45
CA ALA A 713 -18.51 -38.04 29.14
C ALA A 713 -18.52 -36.52 29.34
N ILE A 714 -17.95 -36.04 30.45
CA ILE A 714 -17.90 -34.61 30.79
C ILE A 714 -16.95 -33.87 29.86
N SER A 715 -15.74 -34.40 29.64
CA SER A 715 -14.72 -33.74 28.81
C SER A 715 -15.13 -33.64 27.35
N LEU A 716 -15.70 -34.71 26.76
CA LEU A 716 -16.09 -34.72 25.33
C LEU A 716 -17.19 -33.70 25.03
N GLU A 717 -18.17 -33.55 25.92
CA GLU A 717 -19.22 -32.56 25.74
C GLU A 717 -18.70 -31.13 25.89
N THR A 718 -17.79 -30.91 26.84
CA THR A 718 -17.16 -29.61 27.07
C THR A 718 -16.32 -29.19 25.87
N ALA A 719 -15.46 -30.08 25.35
CA ALA A 719 -14.67 -29.86 24.14
C ALA A 719 -15.56 -29.56 22.92
N ARG A 720 -16.70 -30.24 22.79
CA ARG A 720 -17.65 -30.02 21.68
C ARG A 720 -18.36 -28.67 21.76
N LEU A 721 -18.84 -28.28 22.94
CA LEU A 721 -19.45 -26.96 23.14
C LEU A 721 -18.47 -25.83 22.84
N TYR A 722 -17.20 -26.01 23.23
CA TYR A 722 -16.15 -25.04 22.93
C TYR A 722 -15.85 -24.95 21.43
N ALA A 723 -15.78 -26.08 20.72
CA ALA A 723 -15.61 -26.11 19.27
C ALA A 723 -16.76 -25.42 18.52
N ALA A 724 -18.02 -25.64 18.95
CA ALA A 724 -19.18 -24.97 18.38
C ALA A 724 -19.16 -23.45 18.58
N LEU A 725 -18.79 -23.00 19.80
CA LEU A 725 -18.67 -21.58 20.12
C LEU A 725 -17.57 -20.87 19.30
N LEU A 726 -16.44 -21.54 19.07
CA LEU A 726 -15.36 -20.99 18.23
C LEU A 726 -15.80 -20.84 16.77
N ALA A 727 -16.53 -21.82 16.24
CA ALA A 727 -17.05 -21.76 14.87
C ALA A 727 -18.06 -20.60 14.69
N GLU A 728 -18.99 -20.43 15.63
CA GLU A 728 -19.96 -19.32 15.59
C GLU A 728 -19.26 -17.95 15.68
N ASN A 729 -18.28 -17.82 16.58
CA ASN A 729 -17.50 -16.57 16.70
C ASN A 729 -16.71 -16.25 15.43
N ALA A 730 -16.13 -17.27 14.77
CA ALA A 730 -15.44 -17.08 13.50
C ALA A 730 -16.40 -16.60 12.40
N GLN A 731 -17.59 -17.21 12.33
CA GLN A 731 -18.64 -16.82 11.38
C GLN A 731 -19.14 -15.39 11.62
N ARG A 732 -19.39 -15.02 12.88
CA ARG A 732 -19.82 -13.66 13.25
C ARG A 732 -18.77 -12.62 12.87
N LYS A 733 -17.49 -12.89 13.18
CA LYS A 733 -16.37 -11.99 12.80
C LYS A 733 -16.23 -11.87 11.28
N ALA A 734 -16.42 -12.95 10.54
CA ALA A 734 -16.38 -12.92 9.08
C ALA A 734 -17.53 -12.07 8.50
N ALA A 735 -18.74 -12.23 9.01
CA ALA A 735 -19.90 -11.44 8.60
C ALA A 735 -19.73 -9.95 8.94
N GLU A 736 -19.22 -9.62 10.13
CA GLU A 736 -18.93 -8.25 10.54
C GLU A 736 -17.83 -7.62 9.67
N LYS A 737 -16.77 -8.37 9.37
CA LYS A 737 -15.70 -7.92 8.47
C LYS A 737 -16.22 -7.67 7.06
N ALA A 738 -17.08 -8.53 6.53
CA ALA A 738 -17.70 -8.36 5.22
C ALA A 738 -18.61 -7.12 5.17
N LEU A 739 -19.40 -6.88 6.24
CA LEU A 739 -20.25 -5.70 6.35
C LEU A 739 -19.42 -4.41 6.40
N ARG A 740 -18.38 -4.37 7.25
CA ARG A 740 -17.47 -3.22 7.33
C ARG A 740 -16.78 -2.95 5.99
N ALA A 741 -16.27 -4.00 5.33
CA ALA A 741 -15.65 -3.87 4.02
C ALA A 741 -16.64 -3.29 2.99
N SER A 742 -17.88 -3.79 2.95
CA SER A 742 -18.92 -3.27 2.06
C SER A 742 -19.28 -1.81 2.36
N GLN A 743 -19.41 -1.42 3.63
CA GLN A 743 -19.66 -0.03 4.03
C GLN A 743 -18.51 0.90 3.64
N THR A 744 -17.27 0.50 3.90
CA THR A 744 -16.09 1.27 3.50
C THR A 744 -16.00 1.40 1.98
N SER A 745 -16.28 0.34 1.22
CA SER A 745 -16.31 0.40 -0.26
C SER A 745 -17.40 1.35 -0.78
N LEU A 746 -18.57 1.41 -0.14
CA LEU A 746 -19.63 2.36 -0.50
C LEU A 746 -19.20 3.81 -0.23
N VAL A 747 -18.66 4.10 0.96
CA VAL A 747 -18.16 5.44 1.32
C VAL A 747 -17.03 5.88 0.40
N GLN A 748 -16.09 4.98 0.09
CA GLN A 748 -15.03 5.26 -0.88
C GLN A 748 -15.59 5.49 -2.28
N GLY A 749 -16.57 4.69 -2.70
CA GLY A 749 -17.26 4.86 -3.99
C GLY A 749 -17.96 6.22 -4.12
N GLU A 750 -18.59 6.72 -3.06
CA GLU A 750 -19.18 8.07 -3.00
C GLU A 750 -18.09 9.14 -3.13
N GLN A 751 -16.99 9.02 -2.37
CA GLN A 751 -15.88 9.98 -2.38
C GLN A 751 -15.13 10.05 -3.71
N PHE A 752 -14.84 8.90 -4.33
CA PHE A 752 -14.09 8.82 -5.60
C PHE A 752 -14.86 9.41 -6.78
N ASN A 753 -16.19 9.27 -6.78
CA ASN A 753 -17.02 9.75 -7.88
C ASN A 753 -17.54 11.18 -7.63
N HIS A 754 -17.22 11.80 -6.49
CA HIS A 754 -17.80 13.07 -6.06
C HIS A 754 -19.34 13.04 -6.07
N ILE A 755 -19.91 11.92 -5.61
CA ILE A 755 -21.35 11.69 -5.53
C ILE A 755 -21.75 11.64 -4.06
N GLY A 756 -22.49 12.65 -3.61
CA GLY A 756 -23.12 12.64 -2.30
C GLY A 756 -24.53 12.05 -2.39
N SER A 757 -24.86 11.08 -1.53
CA SER A 757 -26.23 10.61 -1.35
C SER A 757 -27.00 11.50 -0.38
N MET A 758 -28.31 11.59 -0.59
CA MET A 758 -29.25 12.30 0.27
C MET A 758 -30.55 11.51 0.45
N ARG A 759 -31.15 11.66 1.62
CA ARG A 759 -32.50 11.20 1.91
C ARG A 759 -33.31 12.36 2.44
N TYR A 760 -34.42 12.67 1.78
CA TYR A 760 -35.31 13.75 2.17
C TYR A 760 -36.63 13.18 2.69
N VAL A 761 -36.83 13.28 4.01
CA VAL A 761 -38.03 12.79 4.70
C VAL A 761 -39.07 13.90 4.69
N LEU A 762 -40.17 13.69 3.98
CA LEU A 762 -41.14 14.74 3.67
C LEU A 762 -41.97 15.18 4.87
N GLU A 763 -42.34 14.24 5.74
CA GLU A 763 -43.17 14.52 6.92
C GLU A 763 -42.43 15.41 7.93
N GLU A 764 -41.11 15.24 8.03
CA GLU A 764 -40.24 16.00 8.93
C GLU A 764 -39.65 17.25 8.26
N GLY A 765 -39.65 17.31 6.93
CA GLY A 765 -39.00 18.40 6.17
C GLY A 765 -37.47 18.38 6.28
N LEU A 766 -36.88 17.23 6.61
CA LEU A 766 -35.45 17.07 6.89
C LEU A 766 -34.74 16.29 5.78
N MET A 767 -33.59 16.80 5.36
CA MET A 767 -32.70 16.18 4.39
C MET A 767 -31.43 15.67 5.07
N TYR A 768 -31.33 14.35 5.16
CA TYR A 768 -30.15 13.63 5.62
C TYR A 768 -29.13 13.56 4.49
N CYS A 769 -27.91 13.98 4.78
CA CYS A 769 -26.82 14.11 3.84
C CYS A 769 -25.71 13.12 4.19
N SER A 770 -25.18 12.44 3.19
CA SER A 770 -23.90 11.71 3.33
C SER A 770 -22.76 12.67 3.65
N ALA A 771 -21.68 12.15 4.25
CA ALA A 771 -20.46 12.92 4.53
C ALA A 771 -19.89 13.58 3.26
N GLU A 772 -19.98 12.89 2.13
CA GLU A 772 -19.56 13.42 0.83
C GLU A 772 -20.45 14.59 0.38
N LEU A 773 -21.77 14.50 0.56
CA LEU A 773 -22.66 15.62 0.24
C LEU A 773 -22.41 16.84 1.14
N CYS A 774 -22.18 16.62 2.44
CA CYS A 774 -21.78 17.68 3.36
C CYS A 774 -20.49 18.38 2.89
N ARG A 775 -19.52 17.62 2.37
CA ARG A 775 -18.28 18.15 1.76
C ARG A 775 -18.56 18.96 0.50
N ILE A 776 -19.43 18.46 -0.40
CA ILE A 776 -19.79 19.15 -1.64
C ILE A 776 -20.51 20.47 -1.33
N TYR A 777 -21.41 20.50 -0.35
CA TYR A 777 -22.15 21.71 0.05
C TYR A 777 -21.39 22.60 1.06
N ALA A 778 -20.24 22.15 1.54
CA ALA A 778 -19.45 22.82 2.60
C ALA A 778 -20.29 23.09 3.86
N LEU A 779 -21.07 22.09 4.28
CA LEU A 779 -21.82 22.12 5.53
C LEU A 779 -20.86 22.04 6.73
N GLU A 780 -21.32 22.51 7.89
CA GLU A 780 -20.54 22.48 9.14
C GLU A 780 -20.26 21.04 9.59
N ALA A 781 -19.09 20.82 10.19
CA ALA A 781 -18.68 19.51 10.67
C ALA A 781 -19.69 18.96 11.70
N GLY A 782 -20.25 17.77 11.45
CA GLY A 782 -21.29 17.17 12.27
C GLY A 782 -22.72 17.59 11.92
N LYS A 783 -22.91 18.47 10.93
CA LYS A 783 -24.23 18.81 10.37
C LYS A 783 -24.54 17.90 9.17
N ASP A 784 -25.06 16.73 9.46
CA ASP A 784 -25.49 15.69 8.50
C ASP A 784 -26.98 15.78 8.16
N VAL A 785 -27.72 16.72 8.75
CA VAL A 785 -29.13 16.99 8.46
C VAL A 785 -29.34 18.48 8.19
N ILE A 786 -30.02 18.80 7.09
CA ILE A 786 -30.40 20.18 6.73
C ILE A 786 -31.91 20.27 6.45
N THR A 787 -32.49 21.45 6.66
CA THR A 787 -33.89 21.70 6.32
C THR A 787 -34.03 22.08 4.83
N TYR A 788 -35.25 22.01 4.31
CA TYR A 788 -35.55 22.50 2.96
C TYR A 788 -35.21 23.99 2.77
N GLU A 789 -35.39 24.81 3.81
CA GLU A 789 -35.02 26.23 3.80
C GLU A 789 -33.50 26.44 3.72
N GLU A 790 -32.73 25.62 4.44
CA GLU A 790 -31.27 25.65 4.39
C GLU A 790 -30.73 25.21 3.02
N PHE A 791 -31.37 24.21 2.39
CA PHE A 791 -31.06 23.84 1.02
C PHE A 791 -31.33 25.00 0.04
N SER A 792 -32.48 25.67 0.15
CA SER A 792 -32.80 26.85 -0.65
C SER A 792 -31.77 27.97 -0.51
N ALA A 793 -31.24 28.18 0.71
CA ALA A 793 -30.22 29.19 0.97
C ALA A 793 -28.87 28.91 0.29
N LEU A 794 -28.53 27.63 0.05
CA LEU A 794 -27.29 27.21 -0.63
C LEU A 794 -27.34 27.41 -2.16
N LEU A 795 -28.54 27.48 -2.74
CA LEU A 795 -28.71 27.69 -4.19
C LEU A 795 -28.28 29.11 -4.60
N HIS A 796 -27.65 29.20 -5.78
CA HIS A 796 -27.33 30.48 -6.41
C HIS A 796 -28.62 31.32 -6.60
N PRO A 797 -28.59 32.64 -6.34
CA PRO A 797 -29.79 33.49 -6.40
C PRO A 797 -30.60 33.37 -7.69
N ASP A 798 -29.90 33.34 -8.84
CA ASP A 798 -30.53 33.21 -10.17
C ASP A 798 -31.20 31.84 -10.41
N ASP A 799 -30.71 30.78 -9.76
CA ASP A 799 -31.18 29.40 -10.00
C ASP A 799 -32.28 29.00 -9.00
N ARG A 800 -32.37 29.69 -7.86
CA ARG A 800 -33.22 29.32 -6.73
C ARG A 800 -34.68 29.10 -7.11
N HIS A 801 -35.29 30.04 -7.83
CA HIS A 801 -36.72 29.95 -8.16
C HIS A 801 -37.00 28.75 -9.07
N SER A 802 -36.22 28.61 -10.15
CA SER A 802 -36.38 27.52 -11.11
C SER A 802 -36.18 26.13 -10.49
N VAL A 803 -35.24 26.00 -9.57
CA VAL A 803 -34.93 24.71 -8.92
C VAL A 803 -36.03 24.32 -7.94
N LEU A 804 -36.48 25.25 -7.10
CA LEU A 804 -37.54 24.97 -6.10
C LEU A 804 -38.87 24.63 -6.78
N ASP A 805 -39.26 25.37 -7.82
CA ASP A 805 -40.49 25.08 -8.58
C ASP A 805 -40.46 23.66 -9.19
N THR A 806 -39.30 23.24 -9.69
CA THR A 806 -39.11 21.90 -10.26
C THR A 806 -39.20 20.81 -9.19
N VAL A 807 -38.61 21.06 -8.01
CA VAL A 807 -38.66 20.13 -6.88
C VAL A 807 -40.10 20.01 -6.35
N GLU A 808 -40.79 21.13 -6.13
CA GLU A 808 -42.17 21.16 -5.62
C GLU A 808 -43.16 20.51 -6.59
N ALA A 809 -43.03 20.79 -7.90
CA ALA A 809 -43.86 20.15 -8.91
C ALA A 809 -43.66 18.63 -8.96
N ALA A 810 -42.42 18.15 -8.78
CA ALA A 810 -42.13 16.72 -8.73
C ALA A 810 -42.66 16.08 -7.44
N VAL A 811 -42.51 16.73 -6.28
CA VAL A 811 -43.01 16.25 -4.99
C VAL A 811 -44.55 16.13 -5.00
N ALA A 812 -45.26 17.09 -5.61
CA ALA A 812 -46.73 17.11 -5.67
C ALA A 812 -47.34 15.90 -6.39
N VAL A 813 -46.60 15.30 -7.33
CA VAL A 813 -47.05 14.13 -8.11
C VAL A 813 -46.29 12.84 -7.78
N GLY A 814 -45.34 12.89 -6.83
CA GLY A 814 -44.44 11.76 -6.55
C GLY A 814 -43.55 11.40 -7.76
N GLY A 815 -43.09 12.40 -8.51
CA GLY A 815 -42.26 12.24 -9.70
C GLY A 815 -40.76 12.18 -9.40
N VAL A 816 -39.94 11.89 -10.42
CA VAL A 816 -38.47 11.93 -10.30
C VAL A 816 -37.98 13.37 -10.41
N ILE A 817 -37.15 13.81 -9.45
CA ILE A 817 -36.48 15.11 -9.47
C ILE A 817 -35.20 14.98 -10.28
N ARG A 818 -34.98 15.89 -11.24
CA ARG A 818 -33.72 16.01 -11.98
C ARG A 818 -33.40 17.46 -12.25
N VAL A 819 -32.33 17.97 -11.65
CA VAL A 819 -31.95 19.40 -11.74
C VAL A 819 -30.44 19.55 -11.83
N GLU A 820 -29.98 20.39 -12.75
CA GLU A 820 -28.62 20.94 -12.73
C GLU A 820 -28.69 22.38 -12.22
N HIS A 821 -27.94 22.71 -11.19
CA HIS A 821 -28.02 24.01 -10.54
C HIS A 821 -26.68 24.43 -9.95
N ARG A 822 -26.53 25.73 -9.69
CA ARG A 822 -25.36 26.28 -9.01
C ARG A 822 -25.62 26.40 -7.51
N ILE A 823 -24.60 26.08 -6.72
CA ILE A 823 -24.56 26.37 -5.29
C ILE A 823 -23.50 27.42 -4.99
N CYS A 824 -23.77 28.25 -3.99
CA CYS A 824 -22.83 29.23 -3.46
C CYS A 824 -22.37 28.78 -2.07
N ARG A 825 -21.08 28.46 -1.94
CA ARG A 825 -20.49 28.13 -0.64
C ARG A 825 -20.28 29.38 0.19
N LYS A 826 -20.14 29.22 1.52
CA LYS A 826 -19.83 30.34 2.44
C LYS A 826 -18.55 31.11 2.06
N SER A 827 -17.62 30.48 1.35
CA SER A 827 -16.40 31.10 0.83
C SER A 827 -16.62 32.02 -0.40
N GLY A 828 -17.82 32.03 -0.98
CA GLY A 828 -18.12 32.70 -2.25
C GLY A 828 -17.80 31.86 -3.49
N GLU A 829 -17.26 30.65 -3.32
CA GLU A 829 -17.03 29.69 -4.41
C GLU A 829 -18.38 29.20 -4.98
N VAL A 830 -18.53 29.27 -6.30
CA VAL A 830 -19.70 28.73 -7.02
C VAL A 830 -19.36 27.35 -7.56
N ARG A 831 -20.24 26.38 -7.33
CA ARG A 831 -20.12 25.02 -7.89
C ARG A 831 -21.37 24.61 -8.65
N TYR A 832 -21.19 23.78 -9.67
CA TYR A 832 -22.27 23.22 -10.47
C TYR A 832 -22.61 21.81 -9.98
N ILE A 833 -23.87 21.59 -9.64
CA ILE A 833 -24.36 20.34 -9.06
C ILE A 833 -25.40 19.73 -9.97
N SER A 834 -25.27 18.42 -10.24
CA SER A 834 -26.30 17.61 -10.89
C SER A 834 -26.99 16.74 -9.85
N GLY A 835 -28.26 17.03 -9.57
CA GLY A 835 -29.07 16.34 -8.57
C GLY A 835 -30.13 15.43 -9.22
N ILE A 836 -30.25 14.21 -8.71
CA ILE A 836 -31.31 13.25 -9.08
C ILE A 836 -31.95 12.72 -7.81
N GLY A 837 -33.27 12.83 -7.67
CA GLY A 837 -34.04 12.29 -6.55
C GLY A 837 -35.18 11.39 -7.03
N LYS A 838 -35.32 10.21 -6.43
CA LYS A 838 -36.43 9.29 -6.71
C LYS A 838 -37.32 9.12 -5.47
N PRO A 839 -38.65 9.00 -5.66
CA PRO A 839 -39.57 8.77 -4.56
C PRO A 839 -39.39 7.35 -4.01
N PHE A 840 -39.47 7.21 -2.70
CA PHE A 840 -39.49 5.94 -1.99
C PHE A 840 -40.84 5.78 -1.29
N TYR A 841 -41.40 4.58 -1.39
CA TYR A 841 -42.74 4.26 -0.90
C TYR A 841 -42.65 3.19 0.19
N VAL A 842 -43.29 3.46 1.32
CA VAL A 842 -43.48 2.50 2.42
C VAL A 842 -44.97 2.21 2.51
N ASP A 843 -45.35 0.94 2.40
CA ASP A 843 -46.75 0.48 2.43
C ASP A 843 -47.70 1.22 1.47
N GLY A 844 -47.19 1.60 0.29
CA GLY A 844 -47.96 2.31 -0.74
C GLY A 844 -48.16 3.81 -0.45
N LYS A 845 -47.66 4.32 0.68
CA LYS A 845 -47.61 5.75 0.99
C LYS A 845 -46.25 6.31 0.59
N PHE A 846 -46.28 7.46 -0.06
CA PHE A 846 -45.08 8.20 -0.42
C PHE A 846 -44.54 8.92 0.83
N THR A 847 -43.32 8.59 1.27
CA THR A 847 -42.78 9.05 2.57
C THR A 847 -41.48 9.82 2.46
N GLU A 848 -40.60 9.47 1.52
CA GLU A 848 -39.27 10.08 1.40
C GLU A 848 -38.75 10.07 -0.04
N TYR A 849 -37.81 10.96 -0.33
CA TYR A 849 -36.99 10.94 -1.55
C TYR A 849 -35.60 10.39 -1.22
N VAL A 850 -35.07 9.51 -2.07
CA VAL A 850 -33.66 9.10 -2.05
C VAL A 850 -32.99 9.57 -3.33
N GLY A 851 -31.89 10.28 -3.19
CA GLY A 851 -31.24 10.93 -4.31
C GLY A 851 -29.73 11.01 -4.18
N THR A 852 -29.11 11.46 -5.26
CA THR A 852 -27.67 11.70 -5.37
C THR A 852 -27.43 13.08 -5.95
N ALA A 853 -26.40 13.76 -5.47
CA ALA A 853 -25.89 14.99 -6.06
C ALA A 853 -24.41 14.80 -6.45
N THR A 854 -24.09 15.17 -7.67
CA THR A 854 -22.74 15.06 -8.25
C THR A 854 -22.19 16.45 -8.55
N ASP A 855 -20.96 16.71 -8.14
CA ASP A 855 -20.24 17.94 -8.51
C ASP A 855 -19.74 17.83 -9.96
N ILE A 856 -20.29 18.68 -10.85
CA ILE A 856 -19.97 18.72 -12.28
C ILE A 856 -19.17 19.97 -12.67
N THR A 857 -18.61 20.69 -11.68
CA THR A 857 -17.90 21.96 -11.89
C THR A 857 -16.71 21.80 -12.86
N SER A 858 -15.86 20.81 -12.64
CA SER A 858 -14.70 20.53 -13.50
C SER A 858 -15.12 20.20 -14.94
N ARG A 859 -16.20 19.43 -15.10
CA ARG A 859 -16.76 19.10 -16.42
C ARG A 859 -17.25 20.35 -17.14
N ARG A 860 -18.02 21.21 -16.46
CA ARG A 860 -18.51 22.47 -17.04
C ARG A 860 -17.36 23.41 -17.43
N HIS A 861 -16.34 23.55 -16.59
CA HIS A 861 -15.17 24.35 -16.95
C HIS A 861 -14.38 23.79 -18.14
N ALA A 862 -14.26 22.46 -18.27
CA ALA A 862 -13.61 21.84 -19.42
C ALA A 862 -14.42 22.06 -20.72
N GLU A 863 -15.75 21.93 -20.66
CA GLU A 863 -16.65 22.23 -21.79
C GLU A 863 -16.52 23.70 -22.23
N ASP A 864 -16.50 24.64 -21.28
CA ASP A 864 -16.35 26.07 -21.56
C ASP A 864 -14.95 26.40 -22.12
N ALA A 865 -13.89 25.84 -21.55
CA ALA A 865 -12.52 26.02 -22.03
C ALA A 865 -12.36 25.48 -23.46
N LEU A 866 -12.97 24.32 -23.76
CA LEU A 866 -13.00 23.77 -25.12
C LEU A 866 -13.72 24.71 -26.09
N ARG A 867 -14.88 25.24 -25.70
CA ARG A 867 -15.63 26.21 -26.51
C ARG A 867 -14.83 27.48 -26.79
N VAL A 868 -14.11 28.01 -25.80
CA VAL A 868 -13.23 29.18 -25.96
C VAL A 868 -12.07 28.86 -26.90
N ALA A 869 -11.38 27.73 -26.70
CA ALA A 869 -10.27 27.31 -27.54
C ALA A 869 -10.70 27.11 -29.01
N GLN A 870 -11.89 26.55 -29.25
CA GLN A 870 -12.46 26.42 -30.60
C GLN A 870 -12.72 27.78 -31.26
N ALA A 871 -13.23 28.76 -30.50
CA ALA A 871 -13.46 30.12 -31.02
C ALA A 871 -12.14 30.83 -31.39
N ASP A 872 -11.09 30.69 -30.56
CA ASP A 872 -9.77 31.26 -30.82
C ASP A 872 -9.10 30.62 -32.03
N LEU A 873 -9.21 29.30 -32.16
CA LEU A 873 -8.70 28.54 -33.29
C LEU A 873 -9.37 28.97 -34.61
N ALA A 874 -10.69 29.17 -34.61
CA ALA A 874 -11.43 29.68 -35.75
C ALA A 874 -11.00 31.11 -36.13
N ARG A 875 -10.57 31.92 -35.16
CA ARG A 875 -10.00 33.26 -35.41
C ARG A 875 -8.66 33.18 -36.12
N VAL A 876 -7.75 32.32 -35.65
CA VAL A 876 -6.42 32.13 -36.26
C VAL A 876 -6.56 31.59 -37.68
N SER A 877 -7.40 30.58 -37.89
CA SER A 877 -7.62 30.00 -39.23
C SER A 877 -8.10 31.03 -40.25
N ARG A 878 -9.03 31.94 -39.88
CA ARG A 878 -9.51 33.02 -40.76
C ARG A 878 -8.37 33.96 -41.18
N ALA A 879 -7.51 34.35 -40.23
CA ALA A 879 -6.36 35.21 -40.51
C ALA A 879 -5.34 34.54 -41.44
N THR A 880 -5.11 33.24 -41.29
CA THR A 880 -4.21 32.47 -42.17
C THR A 880 -4.70 32.40 -43.61
N THR A 881 -5.98 32.08 -43.85
CA THR A 881 -6.55 32.00 -45.22
C THR A 881 -6.43 33.35 -45.95
N VAL A 882 -6.72 34.46 -45.27
CA VAL A 882 -6.55 35.81 -45.85
C VAL A 882 -5.07 36.12 -46.07
N GLY A 883 -4.19 35.72 -45.14
CA GLY A 883 -2.74 35.86 -45.25
C GLY A 883 -2.15 35.19 -46.50
N GLN A 884 -2.64 33.99 -46.86
CA GLN A 884 -2.21 33.28 -48.08
C GLN A 884 -2.52 34.06 -49.37
N LEU A 885 -3.54 34.91 -49.36
CA LEU A 885 -3.96 35.70 -50.53
C LEU A 885 -3.38 37.11 -50.58
N THR A 886 -2.53 37.49 -49.63
CA THR A 886 -2.00 38.86 -49.51
C THR A 886 -1.39 39.40 -50.81
N ALA A 887 -0.61 38.57 -51.52
CA ALA A 887 0.02 38.96 -52.78
C ALA A 887 -0.99 39.14 -53.92
N SER A 888 -2.00 38.27 -54.00
CA SER A 888 -3.08 38.33 -55.00
C SER A 888 -4.00 39.54 -54.74
N ILE A 889 -4.36 39.77 -53.48
CA ILE A 889 -5.15 40.94 -53.04
C ILE A 889 -4.42 42.24 -53.39
N ALA A 890 -3.12 42.31 -53.12
CA ALA A 890 -2.31 43.47 -53.51
C ALA A 890 -2.31 43.65 -55.04
N HIS A 891 -2.22 42.57 -55.81
CA HIS A 891 -2.26 42.62 -57.26
C HIS A 891 -3.62 43.12 -57.79
N GLU A 892 -4.72 42.58 -57.28
CA GLU A 892 -6.09 42.95 -57.70
C GLU A 892 -6.52 44.35 -57.25
N ILE A 893 -6.02 44.86 -56.11
CA ILE A 893 -6.24 46.26 -55.70
C ILE A 893 -5.40 47.21 -56.57
N ASN A 894 -4.17 46.84 -56.88
CA ASN A 894 -3.28 47.69 -57.68
C ASN A 894 -3.73 47.81 -59.15
N GLN A 895 -4.44 46.82 -59.71
CA GLN A 895 -4.96 46.86 -61.08
C GLN A 895 -5.91 48.04 -61.37
N PRO A 896 -7.05 48.22 -60.66
CA PRO A 896 -7.94 49.36 -60.87
C PRO A 896 -7.26 50.68 -60.49
N LEU A 897 -6.41 50.70 -59.46
CA LEU A 897 -5.66 51.90 -59.07
C LEU A 897 -4.70 52.36 -60.19
N MET A 898 -3.99 51.43 -60.84
CA MET A 898 -3.15 51.75 -61.99
C MET A 898 -3.98 52.20 -63.20
N SER A 899 -5.15 51.60 -63.42
CA SER A 899 -6.09 52.04 -64.47
C SER A 899 -6.56 53.48 -64.24
N ILE A 900 -6.91 53.83 -62.99
CA ILE A 900 -7.28 55.20 -62.58
C ILE A 900 -6.15 56.18 -62.89
N VAL A 901 -4.92 55.89 -62.46
CA VAL A 901 -3.76 56.76 -62.68
C VAL A 901 -3.47 56.92 -64.18
N SER A 902 -3.55 55.83 -64.95
CA SER A 902 -3.33 55.84 -66.40
C SER A 902 -4.39 56.66 -67.15
N ASN A 903 -5.68 56.45 -66.85
CA ASN A 903 -6.80 57.16 -67.46
C ASN A 903 -6.81 58.64 -67.05
N ALA A 904 -6.40 58.97 -65.83
CA ALA A 904 -6.23 60.36 -65.40
C ALA A 904 -5.13 61.06 -66.22
N GLY A 905 -3.97 60.41 -66.36
CA GLY A 905 -2.87 60.92 -67.18
C GLY A 905 -3.24 61.04 -68.66
N ALA A 906 -4.01 60.09 -69.21
CA ALA A 906 -4.51 60.16 -70.58
C ALA A 906 -5.51 61.31 -70.76
N SER A 907 -6.43 61.49 -69.81
CA SER A 907 -7.42 62.57 -69.83
C SER A 907 -6.75 63.94 -69.78
N LEU A 908 -5.73 64.12 -68.92
CA LEU A 908 -4.92 65.34 -68.88
C LEU A 908 -4.22 65.60 -70.23
N ARG A 909 -3.59 64.58 -70.84
CA ARG A 909 -2.97 64.72 -72.16
C ARG A 909 -3.97 65.08 -73.27
N TRP A 910 -5.22 64.64 -73.20
CA TRP A 910 -6.27 65.01 -74.15
C TRP A 910 -6.75 66.46 -73.96
N LEU A 911 -6.71 66.97 -72.73
CA LEU A 911 -7.01 68.36 -72.38
C LEU A 911 -5.87 69.33 -72.79
N ASP A 912 -4.61 68.88 -72.72
CA ASP A 912 -3.44 69.70 -73.07
C ASP A 912 -3.17 69.82 -74.58
N ARG A 913 -3.86 69.03 -75.43
CA ARG A 913 -3.70 69.06 -76.89
C ARG A 913 -4.50 70.19 -77.53
N THR A 914 -4.01 70.72 -78.66
CA THR A 914 -4.74 71.69 -79.48
C THR A 914 -5.06 71.09 -80.87
N PRO A 915 -6.34 70.97 -81.27
CA PRO A 915 -7.55 71.29 -80.50
C PRO A 915 -7.80 70.30 -79.35
N MET A 916 -8.50 70.76 -78.30
CA MET A 916 -8.81 69.96 -77.11
C MET A 916 -9.81 68.83 -77.44
N HIS A 917 -9.50 67.60 -77.03
CA HIS A 917 -10.37 66.44 -77.25
C HIS A 917 -11.23 66.15 -76.01
N LEU A 918 -12.25 67.00 -75.78
CA LEU A 918 -13.10 66.97 -74.58
C LEU A 918 -13.88 65.65 -74.40
N GLU A 919 -14.30 65.00 -75.49
CA GLU A 919 -15.01 63.72 -75.41
C GLU A 919 -14.13 62.59 -74.87
N ASN A 920 -12.89 62.48 -75.36
CA ASN A 920 -11.92 61.48 -74.91
C ASN A 920 -11.51 61.71 -73.45
N ALA A 921 -11.33 62.96 -73.04
CA ALA A 921 -11.06 63.31 -71.64
C ALA A 921 -12.25 62.96 -70.74
N ARG A 922 -13.49 63.21 -71.19
CA ARG A 922 -14.71 62.83 -70.45
C ARG A 922 -14.85 61.31 -70.33
N ALA A 923 -14.58 60.55 -71.39
CA ALA A 923 -14.60 59.09 -71.36
C ALA A 923 -13.59 58.54 -70.33
N GLY A 924 -12.36 59.04 -70.34
CA GLY A 924 -11.35 58.64 -69.35
C GLY A 924 -11.72 58.99 -67.91
N LEU A 925 -12.44 60.10 -67.67
CA LEU A 925 -12.98 60.44 -66.35
C LEU A 925 -14.09 59.48 -65.90
N TYR A 926 -14.98 59.03 -66.81
CA TYR A 926 -15.97 58.00 -66.49
C TYR A 926 -15.32 56.67 -66.15
N ASP A 927 -14.28 56.27 -66.89
CA ASP A 927 -13.51 55.06 -66.59
C ASP A 927 -12.84 55.13 -65.21
N ILE A 928 -12.32 56.30 -64.82
CA ILE A 928 -11.77 56.52 -63.47
C ILE A 928 -12.84 56.31 -62.38
N VAL A 929 -14.04 56.86 -62.57
CA VAL A 929 -15.13 56.71 -61.59
C VAL A 929 -15.53 55.24 -61.47
N ALA A 930 -15.65 54.53 -62.59
CA ALA A 930 -15.99 53.10 -62.61
C ALA A 930 -14.91 52.24 -61.93
N GLU A 931 -13.63 52.48 -62.21
CA GLU A 931 -12.52 51.74 -61.59
C GLU A 931 -12.35 52.10 -60.10
N GLY A 932 -12.61 53.35 -59.72
CA GLY A 932 -12.60 53.78 -58.32
C GLY A 932 -13.69 53.11 -57.49
N GLN A 933 -14.90 52.99 -58.06
CA GLN A 933 -16.01 52.29 -57.41
C GLN A 933 -15.74 50.79 -57.27
N ARG A 934 -15.18 50.18 -58.32
CA ARG A 934 -14.76 48.77 -58.29
C ARG A 934 -13.68 48.50 -57.23
N ALA A 935 -12.68 49.37 -57.11
CA ALA A 935 -11.66 49.25 -56.06
C ALA A 935 -12.27 49.37 -54.65
N GLY A 936 -13.21 50.30 -54.46
CA GLY A 936 -13.94 50.47 -53.20
C GLY A 936 -14.75 49.23 -52.80
N ASP A 937 -15.49 48.66 -53.75
CA ASP A 937 -16.29 47.45 -53.51
C ASP A 937 -15.40 46.25 -53.11
N MET A 938 -14.24 46.09 -53.75
CA MET A 938 -13.26 45.04 -53.39
C MET A 938 -12.72 45.22 -51.97
N ILE A 939 -12.33 46.44 -51.58
CA ILE A 939 -11.81 46.74 -50.25
C ILE A 939 -12.87 46.49 -49.17
N GLN A 940 -14.10 46.95 -49.39
CA GLN A 940 -15.19 46.72 -48.43
C GLN A 940 -15.46 45.23 -48.23
N SER A 941 -15.38 44.45 -49.29
CA SER A 941 -15.59 43.01 -49.21
C SER A 941 -14.49 42.28 -48.43
N LEU A 942 -13.22 42.65 -48.64
CA LEU A 942 -12.09 42.17 -47.83
C LEU A 942 -12.21 42.52 -46.35
N GLN A 943 -12.70 43.72 -46.04
CA GLN A 943 -12.95 44.14 -44.65
C GLN A 943 -14.08 43.36 -43.99
N ARG A 944 -15.13 42.97 -44.73
CA ARG A 944 -16.22 42.12 -44.20
C ARG A 944 -15.73 40.71 -43.88
N LEU A 945 -14.86 40.13 -44.71
CA LEU A 945 -14.27 38.80 -44.51
C LEU A 945 -13.38 38.71 -43.25
N THR A 946 -12.85 39.83 -42.77
CA THR A 946 -11.88 39.89 -41.65
C THR A 946 -12.48 40.40 -40.33
N ARG A 947 -13.74 40.86 -40.32
CA ARG A 947 -14.37 41.46 -39.14
C ARG A 947 -14.82 40.40 -38.13
N ASN A 948 -14.61 40.68 -36.85
CA ASN A 948 -15.06 39.81 -35.75
C ASN A 948 -16.39 40.33 -35.20
N THR A 949 -17.50 39.82 -35.73
CA THR A 949 -18.87 40.17 -35.31
C THR A 949 -19.65 38.87 -35.08
N GLU A 950 -20.62 38.89 -34.17
CA GLU A 950 -21.55 37.77 -34.00
C GLU A 950 -22.23 37.44 -35.34
N PRO A 951 -22.47 36.15 -35.65
CA PRO A 951 -23.08 35.77 -36.92
C PRO A 951 -24.48 36.36 -37.06
N VAL A 952 -24.70 37.10 -38.13
CA VAL A 952 -26.00 37.72 -38.45
C VAL A 952 -26.64 36.89 -39.55
N PHE A 953 -27.70 36.17 -39.19
CA PHE A 953 -28.46 35.38 -40.14
C PHE A 953 -29.42 36.26 -40.93
N GLU A 954 -29.13 36.44 -42.21
CA GLU A 954 -29.93 37.24 -43.13
C GLU A 954 -30.24 36.47 -44.43
N ARG A 955 -31.06 37.06 -45.28
CA ARG A 955 -31.41 36.48 -46.59
C ARG A 955 -30.30 36.81 -47.59
N ILE A 956 -29.49 35.81 -47.95
CA ILE A 956 -28.33 35.99 -48.82
C ILE A 956 -28.57 35.40 -50.22
N ASN A 957 -28.03 36.05 -51.26
CA ASN A 957 -27.98 35.47 -52.61
C ASN A 957 -26.72 34.59 -52.75
N LEU A 958 -26.91 33.27 -52.80
CA LEU A 958 -25.81 32.30 -52.82
C LEU A 958 -25.04 32.32 -54.14
N ASN A 959 -25.71 32.52 -55.27
CA ASN A 959 -25.05 32.63 -56.57
C ASN A 959 -24.19 33.90 -56.66
N ALA A 960 -24.64 35.00 -56.05
CA ALA A 960 -23.84 36.21 -55.91
C ALA A 960 -22.59 35.97 -55.03
N ALA A 961 -22.74 35.24 -53.91
CA ALA A 961 -21.60 34.87 -53.06
C ALA A 961 -20.56 34.00 -53.79
N ILE A 962 -20.99 33.02 -54.59
CA ILE A 962 -20.09 32.18 -55.41
C ILE A 962 -19.33 33.03 -56.44
N ARG A 963 -20.03 33.88 -57.20
CA ARG A 963 -19.39 34.75 -58.20
C ARG A 963 -18.38 35.69 -57.55
N HIS A 964 -18.70 36.19 -56.36
CA HIS A 964 -17.82 37.06 -55.61
C HIS A 964 -16.53 36.35 -55.15
N ILE A 965 -16.61 35.12 -54.63
CA ILE A 965 -15.41 34.33 -54.26
C ILE A 965 -14.55 34.00 -55.48
N LEU A 966 -15.18 33.70 -56.63
CA LEU A 966 -14.47 33.48 -57.88
C LEU A 966 -13.75 34.73 -58.40
N ALA A 967 -14.31 35.92 -58.15
CA ALA A 967 -13.63 37.17 -58.48
C ALA A 967 -12.35 37.37 -57.66
N ILE A 968 -12.40 37.12 -56.34
CA ILE A 968 -11.25 37.24 -55.43
C ILE A 968 -10.17 36.17 -55.71
N SER A 969 -10.58 34.99 -56.18
CA SER A 969 -9.67 33.88 -56.46
C SER A 969 -9.14 33.91 -57.90
N ARG A 970 -9.49 34.92 -58.69
CA ARG A 970 -9.28 34.93 -60.14
C ARG A 970 -7.80 34.88 -60.49
N SER A 971 -6.99 35.74 -59.88
CA SER A 971 -5.55 35.79 -60.14
C SER A 971 -4.86 34.45 -59.84
N GLU A 972 -5.27 33.73 -58.79
CA GLU A 972 -4.72 32.41 -58.46
C GLU A 972 -5.19 31.31 -59.42
N ILE A 973 -6.44 31.36 -59.89
CA ILE A 973 -6.98 30.46 -60.92
C ILE A 973 -6.20 30.64 -62.24
N GLU A 974 -5.99 31.89 -62.66
CA GLU A 974 -5.25 32.24 -63.88
C GLU A 974 -3.76 31.86 -63.76
N ARG A 975 -3.13 32.18 -62.63
CA ARG A 975 -1.72 31.86 -62.33
C ARG A 975 -1.43 30.36 -62.42
N HIS A 976 -2.35 29.53 -61.94
CA HIS A 976 -2.21 28.08 -61.98
C HIS A 976 -2.77 27.44 -63.26
N GLY A 977 -3.23 28.24 -64.24
CA GLY A 977 -3.73 27.76 -65.52
C GLY A 977 -4.98 26.87 -65.40
N ILE A 978 -5.86 27.17 -64.44
CA ILE A 978 -7.05 26.37 -64.15
C ILE A 978 -8.23 26.84 -65.02
N SER A 979 -8.89 25.90 -65.71
CA SER A 979 -10.13 26.17 -66.44
C SER A 979 -11.34 26.13 -65.50
N LEU A 980 -12.11 27.22 -65.47
CA LEU A 980 -13.30 27.35 -64.61
C LEU A 980 -14.58 26.99 -65.38
N VAL A 981 -15.38 26.08 -64.84
CA VAL A 981 -16.71 25.70 -65.35
C VAL A 981 -17.77 26.04 -64.32
N LEU A 982 -18.73 26.89 -64.68
CA LEU A 982 -19.76 27.39 -63.76
C LEU A 982 -21.16 27.02 -64.26
N ASN A 983 -21.88 26.19 -63.51
CA ASN A 983 -23.24 25.72 -63.83
C ASN A 983 -24.19 26.03 -62.65
N LEU A 984 -24.65 27.28 -62.55
CA LEU A 984 -25.53 27.71 -61.46
C LEU A 984 -27.00 27.68 -61.86
N THR A 985 -27.86 27.07 -61.03
CA THR A 985 -29.31 27.09 -61.21
C THR A 985 -29.91 28.40 -60.73
N GLN A 986 -30.80 28.98 -61.55
CA GLN A 986 -31.54 30.23 -61.33
C GLN A 986 -30.64 31.46 -61.11
N GLU A 987 -31.08 32.65 -61.48
CA GLU A 987 -30.22 33.84 -61.31
C GLU A 987 -30.21 34.34 -59.84
N ASN A 988 -31.34 34.17 -59.14
CA ASN A 988 -31.57 34.66 -57.79
C ASN A 988 -31.91 33.51 -56.83
N LEU A 989 -30.89 32.97 -56.18
CA LEU A 989 -31.01 31.84 -55.26
C LEU A 989 -30.75 32.32 -53.82
N TYR A 990 -31.79 32.29 -52.98
CA TYR A 990 -31.71 32.83 -51.61
C TYR A 990 -31.67 31.74 -50.54
N VAL A 991 -30.78 31.89 -49.56
CA VAL A 991 -30.71 31.07 -48.33
C VAL A 991 -30.69 31.97 -47.10
N ILE A 992 -31.10 31.44 -45.94
CA ILE A 992 -30.93 32.13 -44.66
C ILE A 992 -29.58 31.74 -44.08
N GLY A 993 -28.72 32.72 -43.85
CA GLY A 993 -27.37 32.45 -43.37
C GLY A 993 -26.58 33.72 -43.10
N ASP A 994 -25.43 33.52 -42.47
CA ASP A 994 -24.40 34.54 -42.37
C ASP A 994 -23.60 34.60 -43.66
N PHE A 995 -23.62 35.77 -44.30
CA PHE A 995 -22.97 36.01 -45.58
C PHE A 995 -21.45 35.76 -45.53
N VAL A 996 -20.79 36.17 -44.43
CA VAL A 996 -19.33 36.08 -44.27
C VAL A 996 -18.90 34.64 -44.03
N GLN A 997 -19.63 33.91 -43.17
CA GLN A 997 -19.32 32.51 -42.88
C GLN A 997 -19.51 31.61 -44.12
N ILE A 998 -20.53 31.85 -44.93
CA ILE A 998 -20.75 31.10 -46.17
C ILE A 998 -19.67 31.43 -47.21
N GLN A 999 -19.24 32.69 -47.31
CA GLN A 999 -18.10 33.08 -48.13
C GLN A 999 -16.79 32.41 -47.69
N GLN A 1000 -16.57 32.26 -46.37
CA GLN A 1000 -15.41 31.55 -45.83
C GLN A 1000 -15.40 30.06 -46.24
N VAL A 1001 -16.56 29.39 -46.21
CA VAL A 1001 -16.67 28.00 -46.68
C VAL A 1001 -16.33 27.91 -48.16
N LEU A 1002 -16.93 28.76 -48.98
CA LEU A 1002 -16.68 28.80 -50.42
C LEU A 1002 -15.20 29.07 -50.74
N LEU A 1003 -14.59 30.06 -50.08
CA LEU A 1003 -13.19 30.41 -50.26
C LEU A 1003 -12.26 29.24 -49.90
N ASN A 1004 -12.47 28.62 -48.73
CA ASN A 1004 -11.65 27.49 -48.29
C ASN A 1004 -11.74 26.30 -49.26
N LEU A 1005 -12.93 26.00 -49.78
CA LEU A 1005 -13.11 24.90 -50.75
C LEU A 1005 -12.47 25.23 -52.11
N VAL A 1006 -12.57 26.47 -52.58
CA VAL A 1006 -11.94 26.92 -53.84
C VAL A 1006 -10.41 26.92 -53.73
N ILE A 1007 -9.84 27.45 -52.64
CA ILE A 1007 -8.39 27.44 -52.42
C ILE A 1007 -7.87 26.01 -52.27
N ASN A 1008 -8.57 25.14 -51.54
CA ASN A 1008 -8.19 23.73 -51.44
C ASN A 1008 -8.18 23.04 -52.81
N ALA A 1009 -9.13 23.35 -53.68
CA ALA A 1009 -9.18 22.83 -55.04
C ALA A 1009 -8.03 23.35 -55.91
N ILE A 1010 -7.69 24.65 -55.83
CA ILE A 1010 -6.55 25.25 -56.54
C ILE A 1010 -5.24 24.60 -56.11
N GLU A 1011 -5.00 24.51 -54.79
CA GLU A 1011 -3.79 23.89 -54.24
C GLU A 1011 -3.65 22.42 -54.65
N ALA A 1012 -4.75 21.66 -54.66
CA ALA A 1012 -4.76 20.25 -55.08
C ALA A 1012 -4.42 20.05 -56.56
N MET A 1013 -4.45 21.11 -57.37
CA MET A 1013 -4.12 21.10 -58.80
C MET A 1013 -2.77 21.77 -59.11
N ALA A 1014 -2.11 22.40 -58.13
CA ALA A 1014 -0.98 23.30 -58.36
C ALA A 1014 0.24 22.61 -59.03
N GLU A 1015 0.56 21.38 -58.63
CA GLU A 1015 1.72 20.61 -59.14
C GLU A 1015 1.39 19.68 -60.33
N ILE A 1016 0.14 19.65 -60.80
CA ILE A 1016 -0.30 18.71 -61.84
C ILE A 1016 0.08 19.20 -63.23
N ALA A 1017 1.03 18.54 -63.90
CA ALA A 1017 1.41 18.84 -65.29
C ALA A 1017 0.84 17.86 -66.34
N THR A 1018 0.30 16.72 -65.90
CA THR A 1018 -0.05 15.58 -66.77
C THR A 1018 -1.47 15.61 -67.33
N ARG A 1019 -2.34 16.53 -66.86
CA ARG A 1019 -3.75 16.63 -67.25
C ARG A 1019 -4.25 18.07 -67.15
N ALA A 1020 -5.38 18.34 -67.81
CA ALA A 1020 -6.05 19.63 -67.71
C ALA A 1020 -6.56 19.88 -66.28
N ARG A 1021 -6.23 21.07 -65.76
CA ARG A 1021 -6.66 21.54 -64.43
C ARG A 1021 -8.03 22.20 -64.58
N MET A 1022 -9.06 21.61 -63.98
CA MET A 1022 -10.44 22.08 -64.13
C MET A 1022 -11.09 22.21 -62.75
N LEU A 1023 -11.61 23.40 -62.47
CA LEU A 1023 -12.47 23.68 -61.32
C LEU A 1023 -13.91 23.83 -61.83
N SER A 1024 -14.80 22.97 -61.36
CA SER A 1024 -16.23 23.04 -61.68
C SER A 1024 -17.06 23.36 -60.44
N ILE A 1025 -17.88 24.41 -60.51
CA ILE A 1025 -18.84 24.78 -59.46
C ILE A 1025 -20.25 24.71 -60.04
N SER A 1026 -21.13 23.97 -59.37
CA SER A 1026 -22.54 23.85 -59.78
C SER A 1026 -23.49 23.95 -58.59
N SER A 1027 -24.66 24.53 -58.81
CA SER A 1027 -25.78 24.49 -57.85
C SER A 1027 -26.93 23.64 -58.41
N ALA A 1028 -27.61 22.90 -57.54
CA ALA A 1028 -28.76 22.06 -57.89
C ALA A 1028 -29.71 21.91 -56.68
N HIS A 1029 -31.01 21.78 -56.92
CA HIS A 1029 -31.97 21.46 -55.85
C HIS A 1029 -31.69 20.07 -55.28
N ALA A 1030 -31.70 19.95 -53.95
CA ALA A 1030 -31.46 18.69 -53.26
C ALA A 1030 -32.80 18.05 -52.87
N GLY A 1031 -33.23 17.04 -53.64
CA GLY A 1031 -34.41 16.24 -53.33
C GLY A 1031 -34.23 14.77 -53.71
N ARG A 1032 -34.28 13.87 -52.72
CA ARG A 1032 -34.97 12.59 -52.90
C ARG A 1032 -36.41 12.88 -52.44
N ASP A 1033 -37.40 12.57 -53.26
CA ASP A 1033 -38.84 12.71 -52.96
C ASP A 1033 -39.46 14.11 -53.07
N GLY A 1034 -39.02 14.94 -54.03
CA GLY A 1034 -39.81 16.10 -54.50
C GLY A 1034 -40.00 17.26 -53.51
N ASN A 1035 -39.13 17.38 -52.50
CA ASN A 1035 -39.16 18.49 -51.55
C ASN A 1035 -38.04 19.49 -51.85
N ASP A 1036 -38.33 20.56 -52.61
CA ASP A 1036 -37.41 21.65 -53.01
C ASP A 1036 -37.01 22.56 -51.83
N LYS A 1037 -36.66 22.00 -50.67
CA LYS A 1037 -36.35 22.76 -49.44
C LYS A 1037 -34.87 23.06 -49.25
N PHE A 1038 -33.99 22.38 -49.98
CA PHE A 1038 -32.55 22.54 -49.86
C PHE A 1038 -31.90 22.79 -51.21
N ILE A 1039 -30.86 23.62 -51.22
CA ILE A 1039 -29.95 23.78 -52.35
C ILE A 1039 -28.63 23.07 -52.05
N LYS A 1040 -28.16 22.29 -53.01
CA LYS A 1040 -26.84 21.67 -53.03
C LYS A 1040 -25.88 22.47 -53.89
N VAL A 1041 -24.74 22.87 -53.32
CA VAL A 1041 -23.61 23.46 -54.05
C VAL A 1041 -22.50 22.43 -54.12
N ILE A 1042 -22.00 22.17 -55.33
CA ILE A 1042 -20.97 21.17 -55.63
C ILE A 1042 -19.75 21.90 -56.18
N ILE A 1043 -18.59 21.64 -55.58
CA ILE A 1043 -17.29 22.15 -55.99
C ILE A 1043 -16.42 20.92 -56.28
N ALA A 1044 -15.99 20.76 -57.52
CA ALA A 1044 -15.22 19.62 -57.96
C ALA A 1044 -13.97 20.05 -58.73
N ASP A 1045 -12.85 19.43 -58.40
CA ASP A 1045 -11.54 19.67 -59.00
C ASP A 1045 -11.08 18.47 -59.85
N THR A 1046 -9.96 18.64 -60.56
CA THR A 1046 -9.22 17.54 -61.22
C THR A 1046 -7.84 17.34 -60.59
N GLY A 1047 -7.74 17.58 -59.29
CA GLY A 1047 -6.55 17.48 -58.44
C GLY A 1047 -6.10 16.05 -58.14
N GLU A 1048 -5.21 15.88 -57.16
CA GLU A 1048 -4.69 14.57 -56.73
C GLU A 1048 -5.78 13.62 -56.20
N GLY A 1049 -6.91 14.18 -55.73
CA GLY A 1049 -8.03 13.43 -55.19
C GLY A 1049 -7.90 13.13 -53.69
N ILE A 1050 -8.93 12.50 -53.13
CA ILE A 1050 -8.96 12.04 -51.75
C ILE A 1050 -8.91 10.51 -51.78
N ALA A 1051 -8.15 9.88 -50.88
CA ALA A 1051 -8.17 8.43 -50.73
C ALA A 1051 -9.54 7.98 -50.18
N ALA A 1052 -10.07 6.82 -50.64
CA ALA A 1052 -11.43 6.40 -50.31
C ALA A 1052 -11.69 6.20 -48.80
N ASP A 1053 -10.65 5.84 -48.05
CA ASP A 1053 -10.60 5.70 -46.59
C ASP A 1053 -10.47 7.04 -45.84
N ALA A 1054 -10.02 8.09 -46.53
CA ALA A 1054 -9.84 9.43 -45.97
C ALA A 1054 -11.09 10.31 -46.09
N ALA A 1055 -12.09 9.95 -46.91
CA ALA A 1055 -13.22 10.82 -47.25
C ALA A 1055 -14.11 11.25 -46.05
N GLU A 1056 -14.17 10.46 -44.98
CA GLU A 1056 -14.84 10.88 -43.74
C GLU A 1056 -13.90 11.63 -42.79
N ARG A 1057 -12.62 11.23 -42.76
CA ARG A 1057 -11.59 11.79 -41.89
C ARG A 1057 -11.08 13.17 -42.31
N VAL A 1058 -11.28 13.57 -43.56
CA VAL A 1058 -10.92 14.93 -44.06
C VAL A 1058 -11.64 16.06 -43.31
N PHE A 1059 -12.69 15.75 -42.55
CA PHE A 1059 -13.40 16.73 -41.72
C PHE A 1059 -12.98 16.69 -40.24
N ASP A 1060 -12.10 15.77 -39.84
CA ASP A 1060 -11.55 15.71 -38.49
C ASP A 1060 -10.60 16.87 -38.26
N ALA A 1061 -10.64 17.47 -37.07
CA ALA A 1061 -9.72 18.54 -36.72
C ALA A 1061 -8.26 18.03 -36.77
N PHE A 1062 -7.36 18.84 -37.34
CA PHE A 1062 -5.93 18.56 -37.52
C PHE A 1062 -5.60 17.45 -38.54
N TYR A 1063 -6.59 16.88 -39.22
CA TYR A 1063 -6.34 15.95 -40.31
C TYR A 1063 -5.92 16.69 -41.59
N THR A 1064 -4.75 16.39 -42.11
CA THR A 1064 -4.17 17.04 -43.30
C THR A 1064 -3.26 16.08 -44.04
N THR A 1065 -3.33 16.09 -45.37
CA THR A 1065 -2.39 15.37 -46.25
C THR A 1065 -1.27 16.29 -46.77
N LYS A 1066 -1.34 17.60 -46.48
CA LYS A 1066 -0.41 18.62 -46.97
C LYS A 1066 0.71 18.88 -45.96
N LYS A 1067 1.97 18.95 -46.44
CA LYS A 1067 3.17 19.17 -45.60
C LYS A 1067 3.11 20.42 -44.69
N ASN A 1068 2.44 21.48 -45.14
CA ASN A 1068 2.28 22.74 -44.40
C ASN A 1068 0.80 23.04 -44.07
N GLY A 1069 -0.12 22.08 -44.26
CA GLY A 1069 -1.54 22.29 -44.03
C GLY A 1069 -1.89 22.06 -42.56
N MET A 1070 -2.63 22.97 -41.94
CA MET A 1070 -2.99 22.87 -40.51
C MET A 1070 -4.12 21.86 -40.24
N GLY A 1071 -4.82 21.37 -41.27
CA GLY A 1071 -5.89 20.38 -41.14
C GLY A 1071 -7.18 20.87 -40.45
N MET A 1072 -7.35 22.19 -40.32
CA MET A 1072 -8.50 22.79 -39.61
C MET A 1072 -9.57 23.36 -40.55
N GLY A 1073 -9.20 23.69 -41.80
CA GLY A 1073 -10.08 24.41 -42.72
C GLY A 1073 -11.39 23.66 -43.02
N LEU A 1074 -11.32 22.35 -43.29
CA LEU A 1074 -12.51 21.55 -43.61
C LEU A 1074 -13.37 21.24 -42.38
N ALA A 1075 -12.77 21.07 -41.20
CA ALA A 1075 -13.49 20.92 -39.93
C ALA A 1075 -14.31 22.17 -39.59
N ILE A 1076 -13.72 23.36 -39.77
CA ILE A 1076 -14.40 24.65 -39.62
C ILE A 1076 -15.52 24.79 -40.65
N CYS A 1077 -15.29 24.39 -41.91
CA CYS A 1077 -16.32 24.42 -42.94
C CYS A 1077 -17.52 23.54 -42.57
N ARG A 1078 -17.30 22.34 -42.02
CA ARG A 1078 -18.38 21.46 -41.54
C ARG A 1078 -19.17 22.13 -40.42
N SER A 1079 -18.49 22.67 -39.41
CA SER A 1079 -19.15 23.35 -38.28
C SER A 1079 -19.99 24.56 -38.70
N ILE A 1080 -19.49 25.37 -39.64
CA ILE A 1080 -20.23 26.51 -40.20
C ILE A 1080 -21.50 26.03 -40.89
N ILE A 1081 -21.39 25.04 -41.78
CA ILE A 1081 -22.53 24.53 -42.54
C ILE A 1081 -23.57 23.88 -41.61
N GLU A 1082 -23.15 23.15 -40.57
CA GLU A 1082 -24.05 22.58 -39.57
C GLU A 1082 -24.78 23.64 -38.75
N THR A 1083 -24.10 24.73 -38.38
CA THR A 1083 -24.72 25.90 -37.71
C THR A 1083 -25.80 26.54 -38.60
N HIS A 1084 -25.62 26.47 -39.92
CA HIS A 1084 -26.60 26.90 -40.93
C HIS A 1084 -27.67 25.85 -41.25
N ARG A 1085 -27.80 24.80 -40.42
CA ARG A 1085 -28.74 23.68 -40.59
C ARG A 1085 -28.54 22.92 -41.91
N GLY A 1086 -27.30 22.90 -42.38
CA GLY A 1086 -26.87 22.23 -43.60
C GLY A 1086 -26.02 20.98 -43.34
N ARG A 1087 -25.52 20.39 -44.42
CA ARG A 1087 -24.57 19.26 -44.37
C ARG A 1087 -23.45 19.44 -45.38
N LEU A 1088 -22.20 19.18 -44.99
CA LEU A 1088 -21.01 19.19 -45.86
C LEU A 1088 -20.46 17.76 -46.04
N GLN A 1089 -20.16 17.37 -47.28
CA GLN A 1089 -19.67 16.03 -47.64
C GLN A 1089 -18.57 16.10 -48.71
N ALA A 1090 -17.79 15.03 -48.81
CA ALA A 1090 -16.73 14.86 -49.79
C ALA A 1090 -16.81 13.48 -50.45
N ALA A 1091 -16.38 13.38 -51.71
CA ALA A 1091 -16.23 12.13 -52.44
C ALA A 1091 -15.09 12.22 -53.45
N VAL A 1092 -14.58 11.06 -53.85
CA VAL A 1092 -13.61 10.93 -54.94
C VAL A 1092 -14.30 11.19 -56.27
N ARG A 1093 -13.69 12.01 -57.13
CA ARG A 1093 -14.15 12.23 -58.50
C ARG A 1093 -13.42 11.29 -59.45
N GLN A 1094 -14.17 10.60 -60.31
CA GLN A 1094 -13.61 9.73 -61.35
C GLN A 1094 -13.55 10.48 -62.70
N PRO A 1095 -12.49 10.30 -63.52
CA PRO A 1095 -11.30 9.46 -63.28
C PRO A 1095 -10.28 10.08 -62.30
N PHE A 1096 -10.44 11.36 -61.93
CA PHE A 1096 -9.44 12.15 -61.22
C PHE A 1096 -10.08 13.25 -60.37
N GLY A 1097 -9.49 13.58 -59.21
CA GLY A 1097 -9.82 14.74 -58.37
C GLY A 1097 -10.78 14.46 -57.22
N SER A 1098 -11.29 15.53 -56.61
CA SER A 1098 -12.20 15.48 -55.47
C SER A 1098 -13.50 16.21 -55.78
N THR A 1099 -14.57 15.85 -55.07
CA THR A 1099 -15.84 16.56 -55.10
C THR A 1099 -16.28 16.85 -53.68
N PHE A 1100 -16.40 18.12 -53.34
CA PHE A 1100 -17.01 18.60 -52.10
C PHE A 1100 -18.39 19.15 -52.41
N TRP A 1101 -19.38 18.86 -51.57
CA TRP A 1101 -20.68 19.51 -51.68
C TRP A 1101 -21.26 19.83 -50.32
N PHE A 1102 -21.99 20.94 -50.24
CA PHE A 1102 -22.79 21.27 -49.09
C PHE A 1102 -24.24 21.57 -49.46
N GLU A 1103 -25.13 21.33 -48.50
CA GLU A 1103 -26.57 21.55 -48.62
C GLU A 1103 -27.00 22.64 -47.63
N LEU A 1104 -27.79 23.61 -48.09
CA LEU A 1104 -28.35 24.69 -47.25
C LEU A 1104 -29.86 24.81 -47.47
N PRO A 1105 -30.64 25.16 -46.43
CA PRO A 1105 -32.07 25.37 -46.56
C PRO A 1105 -32.36 26.61 -47.40
N LEU A 1106 -33.28 26.48 -48.37
CA LEU A 1106 -33.77 27.58 -49.19
C LEU A 1106 -34.55 28.57 -48.32
N ALA A 1107 -34.31 29.87 -48.53
CA ALA A 1107 -35.11 30.91 -47.90
C ALA A 1107 -36.52 30.89 -48.51
N PRO A 1108 -37.58 31.01 -47.69
CA PRO A 1108 -38.94 31.12 -48.21
C PRO A 1108 -39.05 32.34 -49.15
N ALA A 1109 -39.88 32.22 -50.19
CA ALA A 1109 -40.17 33.33 -51.09
C ALA A 1109 -40.65 34.55 -50.28
N PRO A 1110 -40.24 35.78 -50.64
CA PRO A 1110 -40.74 36.96 -49.93
C PRO A 1110 -42.26 37.00 -50.10
N ALA A 1111 -43.01 37.24 -49.02
CA ALA A 1111 -44.43 37.53 -49.16
C ALA A 1111 -44.57 38.76 -50.09
N PRO A 1112 -45.51 38.76 -51.06
CA PRO A 1112 -45.71 39.92 -51.90
C PRO A 1112 -46.04 41.12 -51.01
N GLU A 1113 -45.28 42.21 -51.16
CA GLU A 1113 -45.55 43.48 -50.49
C GLU A 1113 -47.00 43.90 -50.82
N GLN A 1114 -47.79 44.19 -49.78
CA GLN A 1114 -49.12 44.80 -49.92
C GLN A 1114 -49.00 46.31 -50.10
#